data_AF-A0A8J3HVH1-F1
#
_entry.id   AF-A0A8J3HVH1-F1
#
_cell.length_a   1.000
_cell.length_b   1.000
_cell.length_c   1.000
_cell.angle_alpha   90.00
_cell.angle_beta   90.00
_cell.angle_gamma   90.00
#
_symmetry.space_group_name_H-M   'P 1'
#
loop_
_entity.id
_entity.type
_entity.pdbx_description
1 polymer ?
#
loop_
_entity_poly.entity_id
_entity_poly.type
_entity_poly.pdbx_seq_one_letter_code
_entity_poly.pdbx_strand_id
1 'polypeptide(L)'
;MRAMIGRDRAVRAAVVAASFALVAGCGPKDSPSAEFSSPEPGAAPAGTAPYKAGTLLVSNGTETVQIGGKPVTFPTKVTDAAWSPDGSRVAFVDGDGDIASARPDGTGLKKLTKAKAGVHRSRPAWISEGAEISFTETSGGKDRLVTVYGNGGMQYDQQREVPTSLAPDSAETGNSTVTGSAAHNDSADIAFQHKGAKGGEVWVVDFNQREPFGLKLSEGTEPALSPDGSHVAFVGANGQISVIETKDKAKPTQIGFGAAKPTHLVWTPDGKSVAYTTASGVESIPAQVAKGAKENPATKLSEITGVPTFLGRVTDRVTRLATGDPVATALAVSRAAWPTQQEPYMNCECDRVADLVIAPAAKPELALAGARMATGRRSAFLLNSGANLDAKVEAEIKRIFGAIRPKEGGSPYAHVVGDKSLISDAVLNRLKTLGFEVDRVSAADRFALAASTALAGEPQGASDVVLVSVSDPATLGASYAGDYYGVKVLLTDGKKMPAATAAFLSKLGPDAKLVAAGTAIDALAAWSARPARLKATEVRGADDAATAALLLDRYAGAVKRPILVSSSDPVAFAIAAGQSQAGPVLAVDAAALPAPLADWLSVSSAGVNEVWVLGGTEAFPPAALETVGGRISGPQGVATS
;
A
#
# COMPACT_ATOMS: atom_id res chain seq x y z
N MET A 1 -46.08 5.85 22.71
CA MET A 1 -46.76 5.82 24.02
C MET A 1 -45.86 5.08 24.99
N ARG A 2 -45.32 5.81 26.00
CA ARG A 2 -44.73 5.37 27.29
C ARG A 2 -43.65 4.26 27.27
N ALA A 3 -42.37 4.53 27.58
CA ALA A 3 -41.73 5.05 28.80
C ALA A 3 -41.14 3.94 29.71
N MET A 4 -39.82 4.06 29.89
CA MET A 4 -39.03 3.99 31.14
C MET A 4 -39.19 2.80 32.10
N ILE A 5 -38.05 2.27 32.56
CA ILE A 5 -37.57 2.39 33.95
C ILE A 5 -36.02 2.38 33.90
N GLY A 6 -35.40 3.27 34.66
CA GLY A 6 -33.97 3.29 34.97
C GLY A 6 -33.73 3.44 36.48
N ARG A 7 -32.46 3.70 36.83
CA ARG A 7 -31.85 4.05 38.15
C ARG A 7 -31.44 2.86 39.03
N ASP A 8 -30.33 2.84 39.77
CA ASP A 8 -29.38 3.85 40.32
C ASP A 8 -27.95 3.22 40.41
N ARG A 9 -26.81 3.88 40.19
CA ARG A 9 -26.05 4.92 40.95
C ARG A 9 -25.62 4.60 42.41
N ALA A 10 -24.34 4.23 42.53
CA ALA A 10 -23.26 4.99 43.20
C ALA A 10 -22.81 4.71 44.67
N VAL A 11 -21.49 4.97 44.84
CA VAL A 11 -20.73 5.52 46.01
C VAL A 11 -19.96 4.53 46.92
N ARG A 12 -18.60 4.56 46.90
CA ARG A 12 -17.73 5.17 47.96
C ARG A 12 -16.23 5.11 47.63
N ALA A 13 -15.52 6.14 48.10
CA ALA A 13 -14.12 6.50 47.91
C ALA A 13 -13.32 6.49 49.24
N ALA A 14 -11.98 6.46 49.18
CA ALA A 14 -10.95 7.11 50.04
C ALA A 14 -9.59 6.41 49.85
N VAL A 15 -8.54 7.01 49.25
CA VAL A 15 -7.53 7.97 49.77
C VAL A 15 -6.52 7.37 50.76
N VAL A 16 -5.22 7.34 50.36
CA VAL A 16 -4.06 7.79 51.16
C VAL A 16 -3.00 8.37 50.21
N ALA A 17 -2.42 9.51 50.60
CA ALA A 17 -1.41 10.30 49.89
C ALA A 17 -0.12 10.45 50.72
N ALA A 18 0.90 11.03 50.06
CA ALA A 18 2.13 11.65 50.56
C ALA A 18 3.35 10.72 50.73
N SER A 19 4.60 11.09 50.37
CA SER A 19 5.22 12.42 50.35
C SER A 19 6.42 12.53 49.39
N PHE A 20 6.67 13.75 48.92
CA PHE A 20 7.90 14.25 48.30
C PHE A 20 8.98 14.55 49.36
N ALA A 21 10.27 14.40 49.01
CA ALA A 21 11.34 15.26 49.51
C ALA A 21 12.53 15.30 48.52
N LEU A 22 12.89 16.53 48.12
CA LEU A 22 14.06 16.92 47.33
C LEU A 22 15.26 17.15 48.27
N VAL A 23 16.46 16.70 47.90
CA VAL A 23 17.74 17.40 48.21
C VAL A 23 18.70 17.21 47.04
N ALA A 24 19.31 18.32 46.60
CA ALA A 24 20.30 18.41 45.53
C ALA A 24 21.75 18.31 46.06
N GLY A 25 22.71 17.87 45.23
CA GLY A 25 24.13 18.24 45.38
C GLY A 25 25.19 17.25 44.86
N CYS A 26 25.74 17.56 43.68
CA CYS A 26 27.11 17.28 43.15
C CYS A 26 27.55 15.82 42.79
N GLY A 27 27.91 15.62 41.50
CA GLY A 27 28.48 14.39 40.93
C GLY A 27 30.02 14.32 41.01
N PRO A 28 30.74 13.71 40.04
CA PRO A 28 30.39 12.62 39.11
C PRO A 28 31.35 11.41 39.26
N LYS A 29 30.87 10.17 39.06
CA LYS A 29 31.73 9.03 38.68
C LYS A 29 30.94 8.01 37.85
N ASP A 30 31.29 7.98 36.57
CA ASP A 30 31.38 6.84 35.66
C ASP A 30 30.37 5.70 35.83
N SER A 31 29.43 5.65 34.90
CA SER A 31 28.70 4.43 34.54
C SER A 31 28.70 4.33 33.00
N PRO A 32 29.01 3.16 32.44
CA PRO A 32 29.23 3.01 31.00
C PRO A 32 27.89 3.18 30.28
N SER A 33 27.76 4.29 29.55
CA SER A 33 26.75 4.45 28.52
C SER A 33 27.07 3.49 27.38
N ALA A 34 26.25 2.45 27.22
CA ALA A 34 26.19 1.70 25.98
C ALA A 34 25.69 2.64 24.88
N GLU A 35 26.62 3.20 24.13
CA GLU A 35 26.35 3.90 22.89
C GLU A 35 25.78 2.88 21.89
N PHE A 36 24.47 2.97 21.64
CA PHE A 36 23.89 2.40 20.43
C PHE A 36 24.33 3.30 19.27
N SER A 37 25.49 3.00 18.69
CA SER A 37 25.83 3.54 17.36
C SER A 37 24.95 2.83 16.34
N SER A 38 23.95 3.53 15.82
CA SER A 38 23.26 3.13 14.59
C SER A 38 24.32 2.98 13.49
N PRO A 39 24.39 1.85 12.76
CA PRO A 39 25.24 1.79 11.59
C PRO A 39 24.75 2.83 10.59
N GLU A 40 25.67 3.68 10.15
CA GLU A 40 25.49 4.64 9.07
C GLU A 40 24.90 3.91 7.85
N PRO A 41 23.83 4.42 7.20
CA PRO A 41 23.24 3.77 6.05
C PRO A 41 24.23 3.86 4.88
N GLY A 42 25.05 2.82 4.72
CA GLY A 42 25.94 2.67 3.58
C GLY A 42 25.13 2.73 2.29
N ALA A 43 25.33 3.78 1.51
CA ALA A 43 24.89 3.81 0.12
C ALA A 43 25.64 2.69 -0.61
N ALA A 44 24.96 1.57 -0.89
CA ALA A 44 25.49 0.60 -1.82
C ALA A 44 25.66 1.31 -3.18
N PRO A 45 26.87 1.31 -3.78
CA PRO A 45 27.04 1.86 -5.12
C PRO A 45 26.14 1.09 -6.10
N ALA A 46 25.75 1.73 -7.21
CA ALA A 46 25.07 1.11 -8.33
C ALA A 46 25.99 0.03 -8.97
N GLY A 47 26.11 -1.10 -8.29
CA GLY A 47 26.86 -2.29 -8.67
C GLY A 47 25.88 -3.41 -8.98
N THR A 48 26.29 -4.32 -9.86
CA THR A 48 25.53 -5.48 -10.31
C THR A 48 24.62 -6.06 -9.23
N ALA A 49 23.33 -6.06 -9.53
CA ALA A 49 22.31 -6.87 -8.91
C ALA A 49 22.85 -8.10 -8.12
N PRO A 50 22.88 -8.11 -6.78
CA PRO A 50 23.50 -9.21 -6.03
C PRO A 50 22.83 -10.57 -6.25
N TYR A 51 21.56 -10.59 -6.69
CA TYR A 51 20.80 -11.82 -6.94
C TYR A 51 20.04 -11.74 -8.28
N LYS A 52 19.91 -12.88 -8.97
CA LYS A 52 19.20 -13.01 -10.26
C LYS A 52 17.82 -13.64 -10.06
N ALA A 53 16.90 -13.45 -11.01
CA ALA A 53 15.64 -14.17 -11.01
C ALA A 53 15.89 -15.68 -10.89
N GLY A 54 15.08 -16.36 -10.08
CA GLY A 54 15.28 -17.78 -9.74
C GLY A 54 16.28 -18.04 -8.61
N THR A 55 16.83 -17.00 -7.95
CA THR A 55 17.66 -17.21 -6.75
C THR A 55 16.84 -17.87 -5.65
N LEU A 56 17.29 -19.04 -5.19
CA LEU A 56 16.70 -19.78 -4.07
C LEU A 56 17.03 -19.11 -2.74
N LEU A 57 16.02 -18.99 -1.88
CA LEU A 57 16.15 -18.70 -0.46
C LEU A 57 15.62 -19.90 0.33
N VAL A 58 16.34 -20.29 1.40
CA VAL A 58 15.90 -21.33 2.35
C VAL A 58 15.97 -20.77 3.77
N SER A 59 14.82 -20.77 4.45
CA SER A 59 14.71 -20.39 5.87
C SER A 59 14.51 -21.63 6.75
N ASN A 60 15.22 -21.73 7.86
CA ASN A 60 15.25 -22.94 8.71
C ASN A 60 14.95 -22.66 10.19
N GLY A 61 14.39 -21.49 10.51
CA GLY A 61 14.07 -21.09 11.87
C GLY A 61 15.25 -20.58 12.70
N THR A 62 16.38 -20.30 12.06
CA THR A 62 17.51 -19.59 12.66
C THR A 62 17.54 -18.13 12.21
N GLU A 63 18.45 -17.35 12.79
CA GLU A 63 18.76 -15.99 12.33
C GLU A 63 19.52 -16.00 10.99
N THR A 64 20.06 -17.15 10.58
CA THR A 64 20.83 -17.29 9.34
C THR A 64 19.98 -17.91 8.23
N VAL A 65 19.65 -17.10 7.23
CA VAL A 65 18.91 -17.51 6.04
C VAL A 65 19.89 -17.81 4.91
N GLN A 66 19.64 -18.87 4.14
CA GLN A 66 20.46 -19.19 2.97
C GLN A 66 19.88 -18.52 1.74
N ILE A 67 20.65 -17.67 1.06
CA ILE A 67 20.23 -16.96 -0.15
C ILE A 67 21.27 -17.19 -1.23
N GLY A 68 20.88 -17.84 -2.33
CA GLY A 68 21.79 -18.16 -3.44
C GLY A 68 23.01 -18.99 -2.99
N GLY A 69 22.83 -19.87 -2.00
CA GLY A 69 23.90 -20.70 -1.42
C GLY A 69 24.83 -19.97 -0.45
N LYS A 70 24.51 -18.73 -0.05
CA LYS A 70 25.28 -17.96 0.93
C LYS A 70 24.45 -17.69 2.20
N PRO A 71 25.04 -17.79 3.40
CA PRO A 71 24.38 -17.39 4.64
C PRO A 71 24.22 -15.87 4.72
N VAL A 72 23.05 -15.41 5.15
CA VAL A 72 22.72 -14.02 5.47
C VAL A 72 22.10 -13.95 6.85
N THR A 73 22.57 -13.06 7.70
CA THR A 73 22.10 -12.92 9.09
C THR A 73 21.01 -11.86 9.18
N PHE A 74 19.85 -12.26 9.71
CA PHE A 74 18.73 -11.40 10.05
C PHE A 74 18.78 -11.06 11.55
N PRO A 75 18.22 -9.92 11.97
CA PRO A 75 18.20 -9.49 13.39
C PRO A 75 17.24 -10.30 14.27
N THR A 76 16.63 -11.36 13.73
CA THR A 76 15.68 -12.25 14.39
C THR A 76 15.68 -13.60 13.68
N LYS A 77 15.20 -14.65 14.35
CA LYS A 77 14.88 -15.91 13.69
C LYS A 77 13.90 -15.70 12.54
N VAL A 78 14.09 -16.47 11.47
CA VAL A 78 13.29 -16.42 10.25
C VAL A 78 12.71 -17.80 9.97
N THR A 79 11.38 -17.90 9.98
CA THR A 79 10.62 -19.07 9.52
C THR A 79 9.64 -18.68 8.42
N ASP A 80 9.27 -19.64 7.58
CA ASP A 80 8.31 -19.47 6.49
C ASP A 80 8.59 -18.25 5.58
N ALA A 81 9.86 -18.04 5.22
CA ALA A 81 10.23 -16.89 4.41
C ALA A 81 9.64 -16.93 3.00
N ALA A 82 9.22 -15.76 2.51
CA ALA A 82 8.68 -15.54 1.17
C ALA A 82 9.25 -14.27 0.54
N TRP A 83 9.76 -14.40 -0.70
CA TRP A 83 10.20 -13.24 -1.48
C TRP A 83 9.01 -12.39 -1.90
N SER A 84 9.15 -11.07 -1.87
CA SER A 84 8.26 -10.19 -2.63
C SER A 84 8.45 -10.44 -4.13
N PRO A 85 7.43 -10.17 -4.97
CA PRO A 85 7.50 -10.45 -6.42
C PRO A 85 8.73 -9.83 -7.08
N ASP A 86 9.10 -8.64 -6.60
CA ASP A 86 10.21 -7.83 -7.08
C ASP A 86 11.56 -8.10 -6.37
N GLY A 87 11.55 -8.96 -5.36
CA GLY A 87 12.71 -9.24 -4.52
C GLY A 87 13.16 -8.13 -3.58
N SER A 88 12.49 -6.98 -3.51
CA SER A 88 12.94 -5.89 -2.64
C SER A 88 12.79 -6.21 -1.15
N ARG A 89 11.91 -7.16 -0.80
CA ARG A 89 11.70 -7.64 0.56
C ARG A 89 11.53 -9.15 0.65
N VAL A 90 11.74 -9.63 1.87
CA VAL A 90 11.40 -10.98 2.33
C VAL A 90 10.41 -10.83 3.46
N ALA A 91 9.23 -11.44 3.35
CA ALA A 91 8.27 -11.60 4.43
C ALA A 91 8.56 -12.90 5.17
N PHE A 92 8.35 -12.95 6.48
CA PHE A 92 8.60 -14.14 7.29
C PHE A 92 7.89 -14.06 8.64
N VAL A 93 7.86 -15.19 9.35
CA VAL A 93 7.48 -15.24 10.76
C VAL A 93 8.75 -15.09 11.62
N ASP A 94 8.75 -14.08 12.47
CA ASP A 94 9.89 -13.73 13.34
C ASP A 94 9.97 -14.61 14.60
N GLY A 95 10.98 -14.38 15.45
CA GLY A 95 11.19 -15.14 16.68
C GLY A 95 10.08 -14.97 17.73
N ASP A 96 9.27 -13.92 17.62
CA ASP A 96 8.14 -13.63 18.50
C ASP A 96 6.80 -14.16 17.93
N GLY A 97 6.82 -14.77 16.73
CA GLY A 97 5.63 -15.25 16.03
C GLY A 97 4.85 -14.14 15.30
N ASP A 98 5.48 -13.00 15.06
CA ASP A 98 4.92 -11.92 14.27
C ASP A 98 5.26 -12.06 12.79
N ILE A 99 4.34 -11.61 11.93
CA ILE A 99 4.66 -11.38 10.52
C ILE A 99 5.55 -10.14 10.47
N ALA A 100 6.70 -10.29 9.85
CA ALA A 100 7.66 -9.23 9.63
C ALA A 100 8.14 -9.23 8.17
N SER A 101 8.72 -8.11 7.74
CA SER A 101 9.43 -8.01 6.48
C SER A 101 10.79 -7.35 6.67
N ALA A 102 11.77 -7.72 5.86
CA ALA A 102 13.09 -7.08 5.81
C ALA A 102 13.64 -7.11 4.39
N ARG A 103 14.71 -6.35 4.14
CA ARG A 103 15.48 -6.49 2.92
C ARG A 103 16.18 -7.86 2.89
N PRO A 104 16.58 -8.35 1.70
CA PRO A 104 17.25 -9.64 1.57
C PRO A 104 18.62 -9.72 2.24
N ASP A 105 19.22 -8.56 2.55
CA ASP A 105 20.47 -8.45 3.31
C ASP A 105 20.25 -8.47 4.85
N GLY A 106 19.00 -8.62 5.31
CA GLY A 106 18.62 -8.63 6.73
C GLY A 106 18.34 -7.24 7.31
N THR A 107 18.58 -6.15 6.57
CA THR A 107 18.35 -4.78 7.04
C THR A 107 16.89 -4.34 6.89
N GLY A 108 16.51 -3.22 7.52
CA GLY A 108 15.18 -2.63 7.31
C GLY A 108 14.02 -3.50 7.81
N LEU A 109 14.24 -4.25 8.90
CA LEU A 109 13.23 -5.04 9.58
C LEU A 109 12.03 -4.16 9.98
N LYS A 110 10.83 -4.58 9.59
CA LYS A 110 9.55 -4.01 10.01
C LYS A 110 8.64 -5.14 10.51
N LYS A 111 8.19 -5.04 11.75
CA LYS A 111 7.12 -5.90 12.28
C LYS A 111 5.77 -5.38 11.78
N LEU A 112 4.95 -6.27 11.23
CA LEU A 112 3.68 -5.94 10.58
C LEU A 112 2.48 -6.40 11.41
N THR A 113 2.69 -7.39 12.28
CA THR A 113 1.72 -7.78 13.31
C THR A 113 2.25 -7.51 14.71
N LYS A 114 1.36 -7.66 15.69
CA LYS A 114 1.71 -7.64 17.11
C LYS A 114 1.43 -9.01 17.72
N ALA A 115 2.38 -9.52 18.49
CA ALA A 115 2.26 -10.80 19.18
C ALA A 115 1.01 -10.80 20.07
N LYS A 116 0.25 -11.89 20.00
CA LYS A 116 -0.97 -12.13 20.80
C LYS A 116 -0.87 -13.54 21.40
N ALA A 117 -1.17 -13.66 22.68
CA ALA A 117 -1.12 -14.97 23.37
C ALA A 117 -2.13 -15.96 22.75
N GLY A 118 -1.69 -17.20 22.51
CA GLY A 118 -2.52 -18.24 21.90
C GLY A 118 -2.81 -18.03 20.41
N VAL A 119 -2.06 -17.14 19.76
CA VAL A 119 -2.10 -16.92 18.32
C VAL A 119 -0.79 -17.42 17.71
N HIS A 120 -0.88 -18.25 16.67
CA HIS A 120 0.25 -18.71 15.87
C HIS A 120 0.07 -18.26 14.43
N ARG A 121 1.16 -17.91 13.76
CA ARG A 121 1.14 -17.46 12.37
C ARG A 121 2.11 -18.26 11.54
N SER A 122 1.78 -18.49 10.28
CA SER A 122 2.60 -19.26 9.35
C SER A 122 2.33 -18.88 7.90
N ARG A 123 3.26 -19.26 7.04
CA ARG A 123 3.13 -19.21 5.57
C ARG A 123 2.70 -17.85 5.03
N PRO A 124 3.46 -16.76 5.32
CA PRO A 124 3.24 -15.49 4.67
C PRO A 124 3.50 -15.61 3.16
N ALA A 125 2.68 -14.95 2.36
CA ALA A 125 2.86 -14.81 0.93
C ALA A 125 2.45 -13.40 0.49
N TRP A 126 3.27 -12.78 -0.35
CA TRP A 126 2.97 -11.48 -0.91
C TRP A 126 1.83 -11.56 -1.92
N ILE A 127 0.92 -10.61 -1.85
CA ILE A 127 -0.24 -10.49 -2.73
C ILE A 127 -0.37 -9.06 -3.28
N SER A 128 -1.25 -8.86 -4.25
CA SER A 128 -1.54 -7.53 -4.82
C SER A 128 -0.28 -6.82 -5.36
N GLU A 129 0.55 -7.52 -6.13
CA GLU A 129 1.85 -7.03 -6.62
C GLU A 129 2.81 -6.59 -5.51
N GLY A 130 2.78 -7.27 -4.35
CA GLY A 130 3.64 -6.99 -3.21
C GLY A 130 3.15 -5.86 -2.28
N ALA A 131 1.95 -5.33 -2.50
CA ALA A 131 1.37 -4.31 -1.61
C ALA A 131 0.86 -4.89 -0.27
N GLU A 132 0.49 -6.17 -0.25
CA GLU A 132 -0.06 -6.85 0.92
C GLU A 132 0.63 -8.20 1.15
N ILE A 133 0.47 -8.74 2.35
CA ILE A 133 0.92 -10.08 2.74
C ILE A 133 -0.28 -10.83 3.30
N SER A 134 -0.59 -11.98 2.72
CA SER A 134 -1.53 -12.96 3.28
C SER A 134 -0.77 -13.97 4.14
N PHE A 135 -1.39 -14.46 5.21
CA PHE A 135 -0.80 -15.49 6.07
C PHE A 135 -1.88 -16.27 6.82
N THR A 136 -1.52 -17.45 7.31
CA THR A 136 -2.40 -18.24 8.18
C THR A 136 -2.25 -17.77 9.62
N GLU A 137 -3.37 -17.47 10.29
CA GLU A 137 -3.43 -17.18 11.72
C GLU A 137 -4.27 -18.26 12.42
N THR A 138 -3.65 -18.99 13.34
CA THR A 138 -4.29 -20.01 14.18
C THR A 138 -4.57 -19.43 15.56
N SER A 139 -5.84 -19.41 15.97
CA SER A 139 -6.23 -19.01 17.33
C SER A 139 -7.36 -19.89 17.86
N GLY A 140 -7.23 -20.39 19.09
CA GLY A 140 -8.23 -21.28 19.70
C GLY A 140 -8.49 -22.57 18.90
N GLY A 141 -7.48 -23.07 18.18
CA GLY A 141 -7.59 -24.26 17.32
C GLY A 141 -8.33 -24.03 15.99
N LYS A 142 -8.56 -22.76 15.62
CA LYS A 142 -9.16 -22.37 14.33
C LYS A 142 -8.15 -21.60 13.51
N ASP A 143 -8.06 -21.95 12.24
CA ASP A 143 -7.18 -21.30 11.30
C ASP A 143 -7.96 -20.32 10.42
N ARG A 144 -7.34 -19.17 10.14
CA ARG A 144 -7.90 -18.10 9.33
C ARG A 144 -6.84 -17.59 8.35
N LEU A 145 -7.28 -17.21 7.16
CA LEU A 145 -6.44 -16.44 6.24
C LEU A 145 -6.64 -14.95 6.52
N VAL A 146 -5.56 -14.25 6.83
CA VAL A 146 -5.56 -12.83 7.21
C VAL A 146 -4.59 -12.09 6.30
N THR A 147 -4.89 -10.83 5.99
CA THR A 147 -3.96 -9.93 5.29
C THR A 147 -3.46 -8.80 6.17
N VAL A 148 -2.25 -8.33 5.88
CA VAL A 148 -1.67 -7.08 6.38
C VAL A 148 -1.00 -6.34 5.22
N TYR A 149 -0.94 -5.01 5.29
CA TYR A 149 -0.16 -4.25 4.32
C TYR A 149 1.34 -4.55 4.50
N GLY A 150 2.06 -4.73 3.39
CA GLY A 150 3.48 -5.08 3.40
C GLY A 150 4.38 -4.01 4.03
N ASN A 151 3.89 -2.76 4.06
CA ASN A 151 4.55 -1.62 4.70
C ASN A 151 4.13 -1.41 6.17
N GLY A 152 3.11 -2.11 6.64
CA GLY A 152 2.54 -1.95 7.99
C GLY A 152 1.64 -0.73 8.19
N GLY A 153 1.22 -0.08 7.10
CA GLY A 153 0.31 1.06 7.13
C GLY A 153 -1.11 0.70 7.60
N MET A 154 -1.88 1.70 8.04
CA MET A 154 -3.29 1.60 8.48
C MET A 154 -3.56 0.56 9.59
N GLN A 155 -3.30 0.99 10.83
CA GLN A 155 -3.45 0.23 12.08
C GLN A 155 -4.91 0.13 12.62
N TYR A 156 -5.92 0.25 11.75
CA TYR A 156 -7.33 0.36 12.14
C TYR A 156 -8.06 -0.98 12.15
N ASP A 157 -7.76 -1.90 13.06
CA ASP A 157 -8.60 -3.11 13.26
C ASP A 157 -8.85 -3.96 11.99
N GLN A 158 -8.07 -3.73 10.91
CA GLN A 158 -8.28 -4.33 9.60
C GLN A 158 -7.36 -5.52 9.42
N GLN A 159 -7.25 -6.39 10.43
CA GLN A 159 -7.02 -7.80 10.13
C GLN A 159 -8.25 -8.24 9.31
N ARG A 160 -8.26 -7.93 8.01
CA ARG A 160 -9.31 -8.36 7.12
C ARG A 160 -9.12 -9.86 7.02
N GLU A 161 -10.05 -10.59 7.61
CA GLU A 161 -10.26 -11.97 7.20
C GLU A 161 -10.49 -11.92 5.71
N VAL A 162 -9.67 -12.62 4.92
CA VAL A 162 -9.99 -12.85 3.51
C VAL A 162 -11.37 -13.49 3.53
N PRO A 163 -12.41 -12.92 2.87
CA PRO A 163 -13.74 -13.49 2.90
C PRO A 163 -13.67 -14.93 2.38
N THR A 164 -13.65 -15.88 3.31
CA THR A 164 -13.75 -17.31 3.01
C THR A 164 -15.21 -17.69 2.75
N SER A 165 -16.15 -16.79 3.04
CA SER A 165 -17.57 -16.92 2.75
C SER A 165 -17.88 -16.59 1.29
N LEU A 166 -17.20 -17.24 0.36
CA LEU A 166 -17.68 -17.33 -1.02
C LEU A 166 -18.51 -18.60 -1.07
N ALA A 167 -19.76 -18.48 -0.60
CA ALA A 167 -20.67 -19.60 -0.48
C ALA A 167 -20.86 -20.29 -1.84
N PRO A 168 -20.46 -21.57 -2.02
CA PRO A 168 -21.17 -22.38 -2.98
C PRO A 168 -22.57 -22.58 -2.40
N ASP A 169 -23.59 -22.43 -3.25
CA ASP A 169 -24.99 -22.64 -2.91
C ASP A 169 -25.19 -24.08 -2.35
N SER A 170 -25.03 -24.28 -1.04
CA SER A 170 -25.59 -25.37 -0.21
C SER A 170 -24.94 -25.46 1.18
N ALA A 171 -25.77 -25.27 2.22
CA ALA A 171 -25.81 -25.99 3.50
C ALA A 171 -24.55 -26.31 4.35
N GLU A 172 -23.36 -25.77 4.08
CA GLU A 172 -22.20 -25.87 5.00
C GLU A 172 -21.94 -24.54 5.71
N THR A 173 -22.84 -24.17 6.61
CA THR A 173 -22.63 -23.05 7.54
C THR A 173 -21.64 -23.47 8.64
N GLY A 174 -20.36 -23.34 8.32
CA GLY A 174 -19.25 -23.54 9.26
C GLY A 174 -18.06 -22.72 8.82
N ASN A 175 -18.05 -21.44 9.21
CA ASN A 175 -16.87 -20.57 9.18
C ASN A 175 -15.57 -21.32 9.51
N SER A 176 -14.44 -20.83 8.98
CA SER A 176 -13.09 -20.94 9.55
C SER A 176 -12.33 -22.26 9.44
N THR A 177 -12.00 -22.72 8.23
CA THR A 177 -11.03 -23.82 8.11
C THR A 177 -10.10 -23.74 6.91
N VAL A 178 -9.22 -22.72 6.87
CA VAL A 178 -8.05 -22.69 5.98
C VAL A 178 -6.85 -23.27 6.71
N THR A 179 -6.34 -24.45 6.38
CA THR A 179 -5.35 -25.17 7.23
C THR A 179 -3.89 -25.09 6.76
N GLY A 180 -3.55 -24.13 5.88
CA GLY A 180 -2.16 -23.81 5.57
C GLY A 180 -1.84 -23.61 4.09
N SER A 181 -0.95 -22.65 3.85
CA SER A 181 -0.42 -22.14 2.57
C SER A 181 -1.43 -21.31 1.80
N ALA A 182 -1.07 -20.05 1.56
CA ALA A 182 -1.59 -19.26 0.46
C ALA A 182 -0.44 -19.12 -0.54
N ALA A 183 -0.65 -19.50 -1.79
CA ALA A 183 0.29 -19.24 -2.87
C ALA A 183 -0.38 -18.34 -3.90
N HIS A 184 0.34 -17.30 -4.31
CA HIS A 184 -0.18 -16.20 -5.10
C HIS A 184 0.61 -16.06 -6.41
N ASN A 185 -0.07 -15.61 -7.46
CA ASN A 185 0.49 -15.36 -8.79
C ASN A 185 0.48 -13.86 -9.11
N ASP A 186 1.15 -13.44 -10.18
CA ASP A 186 1.14 -12.05 -10.65
C ASP A 186 -0.24 -11.60 -11.21
N SER A 187 -1.29 -12.40 -11.03
CA SER A 187 -2.65 -12.17 -11.52
C SER A 187 -3.70 -12.13 -10.40
N ALA A 188 -3.27 -12.03 -9.14
CA ALA A 188 -4.12 -11.88 -7.95
C ALA A 188 -4.85 -13.14 -7.44
N ASP A 189 -4.61 -14.33 -7.96
CA ASP A 189 -5.25 -15.57 -7.49
C ASP A 189 -4.59 -16.10 -6.21
N ILE A 190 -5.35 -16.82 -5.37
CA ILE A 190 -4.83 -17.50 -4.17
C ILE A 190 -5.22 -18.97 -4.19
N ALA A 191 -4.23 -19.87 -4.10
CA ALA A 191 -4.46 -21.28 -3.78
C ALA A 191 -4.30 -21.51 -2.27
N PHE A 192 -5.25 -22.19 -1.64
CA PHE A 192 -5.23 -22.46 -0.21
C PHE A 192 -5.77 -23.83 0.18
N GLN A 193 -5.35 -24.32 1.34
CA GLN A 193 -5.83 -25.58 1.89
C GLN A 193 -7.08 -25.34 2.74
N HIS A 194 -8.17 -26.06 2.46
CA HIS A 194 -9.40 -26.06 3.23
C HIS A 194 -9.55 -27.36 4.03
N LYS A 195 -10.25 -27.36 5.16
CA LYS A 195 -10.58 -28.60 5.90
C LYS A 195 -11.84 -29.22 5.32
N GLY A 196 -11.67 -30.33 4.61
CA GLY A 196 -12.76 -31.19 4.18
C GLY A 196 -13.14 -32.24 5.22
N ALA A 197 -14.28 -32.89 5.00
CA ALA A 197 -14.76 -34.00 5.84
C ALA A 197 -13.82 -35.22 5.83
N LYS A 198 -12.97 -35.37 4.81
CA LYS A 198 -12.09 -36.53 4.61
C LYS A 198 -10.59 -36.21 4.79
N GLY A 199 -10.25 -34.96 5.10
CA GLY A 199 -8.87 -34.49 5.13
C GLY A 199 -8.74 -33.08 4.57
N GLY A 200 -7.52 -32.68 4.19
CA GLY A 200 -7.30 -31.41 3.52
C GLY A 200 -7.87 -31.41 2.10
N GLU A 201 -8.35 -30.27 1.66
CA GLU A 201 -8.82 -29.99 0.32
C GLU A 201 -8.01 -28.82 -0.27
N VAL A 202 -7.77 -28.86 -1.56
CA VAL A 202 -7.08 -27.78 -2.29
C VAL A 202 -8.12 -26.93 -2.99
N TRP A 203 -8.10 -25.64 -2.70
CA TRP A 203 -9.00 -24.63 -3.24
C TRP A 203 -8.22 -23.52 -3.92
N VAL A 204 -8.86 -22.86 -4.89
CA VAL A 204 -8.37 -21.63 -5.50
C VAL A 204 -9.46 -20.56 -5.48
N VAL A 205 -9.07 -19.31 -5.27
CA VAL A 205 -9.94 -18.13 -5.45
C VAL A 205 -9.33 -17.27 -6.53
N ASP A 206 -10.14 -16.94 -7.53
CA ASP A 206 -9.82 -15.98 -8.59
C ASP A 206 -10.45 -14.62 -8.24
N PHE A 207 -9.60 -13.62 -8.01
CA PHE A 207 -10.02 -12.28 -7.61
C PHE A 207 -10.36 -11.37 -8.79
N ASN A 208 -10.12 -11.80 -10.04
CA ASN A 208 -10.46 -11.03 -11.23
C ASN A 208 -11.91 -11.23 -11.69
N GLN A 209 -12.64 -12.17 -11.08
CA GLN A 209 -14.04 -12.40 -11.41
C GLN A 209 -14.95 -11.37 -10.73
N ARG A 210 -16.06 -11.01 -11.41
CA ARG A 210 -17.05 -10.03 -10.92
C ARG A 210 -17.61 -10.39 -9.53
N GLU A 211 -17.67 -11.68 -9.24
CA GLU A 211 -17.84 -12.21 -7.89
C GLU A 211 -16.70 -13.22 -7.70
N PRO A 212 -15.83 -13.06 -6.69
CA PRO A 212 -14.82 -14.06 -6.43
C PRO A 212 -15.52 -15.37 -6.05
N PHE A 213 -15.18 -16.48 -6.68
CA PHE A 213 -15.72 -17.79 -6.31
C PHE A 213 -14.59 -18.69 -5.83
N GLY A 214 -14.73 -19.24 -4.62
CA GLY A 214 -13.87 -20.30 -4.15
C GLY A 214 -14.17 -21.59 -4.90
N LEU A 215 -13.14 -22.21 -5.47
CA LEU A 215 -13.27 -23.44 -6.25
C LEU A 215 -12.46 -24.57 -5.63
N LYS A 216 -13.14 -25.64 -5.19
CA LYS A 216 -12.47 -26.90 -4.84
C LYS A 216 -11.90 -27.55 -6.09
N LEU A 217 -10.58 -27.80 -6.09
CA LEU A 217 -9.86 -28.46 -7.17
C LEU A 217 -9.68 -29.96 -6.92
N SER A 218 -9.24 -30.34 -5.71
CA SER A 218 -8.95 -31.73 -5.35
C SER A 218 -8.93 -31.93 -3.83
N GLU A 219 -8.97 -33.18 -3.37
CA GLU A 219 -8.45 -33.54 -2.05
C GLU A 219 -6.92 -33.39 -2.04
N GLY A 220 -6.34 -32.89 -0.96
CA GLY A 220 -4.89 -32.72 -0.83
C GLY A 220 -4.47 -31.63 0.16
N THR A 221 -3.16 -31.48 0.33
CA THR A 221 -2.54 -30.52 1.24
C THR A 221 -1.38 -29.77 0.56
N GLU A 222 -0.80 -28.78 1.23
CA GLU A 222 0.40 -28.04 0.75
C GLU A 222 0.23 -27.44 -0.67
N PRO A 223 -0.84 -26.69 -0.95
CA PRO A 223 -1.02 -26.11 -2.28
C PRO A 223 0.02 -25.04 -2.59
N ALA A 224 0.47 -25.02 -3.84
CA ALA A 224 1.35 -24.03 -4.41
C ALA A 224 0.84 -23.64 -5.81
N LEU A 225 0.59 -22.35 -6.03
CA LEU A 225 0.10 -21.80 -7.29
C LEU A 225 1.28 -21.50 -8.23
N SER A 226 1.13 -21.82 -9.51
CA SER A 226 2.14 -21.48 -10.53
C SER A 226 2.21 -19.97 -10.76
N PRO A 227 3.36 -19.42 -11.20
CA PRO A 227 3.52 -17.98 -11.40
C PRO A 227 2.50 -17.34 -12.35
N ASP A 228 1.97 -18.12 -13.29
CA ASP A 228 0.94 -17.71 -14.26
C ASP A 228 -0.50 -18.00 -13.82
N GLY A 229 -0.70 -18.63 -12.65
CA GLY A 229 -2.03 -19.03 -12.15
C GLY A 229 -2.70 -20.21 -12.82
N SER A 230 -2.10 -20.78 -13.85
CA SER A 230 -2.77 -21.82 -14.65
C SER A 230 -2.81 -23.17 -13.94
N HIS A 231 -1.93 -23.38 -12.95
CA HIS A 231 -1.78 -24.66 -12.27
C HIS A 231 -1.61 -24.53 -10.75
N VAL A 232 -2.08 -25.54 -10.02
CA VAL A 232 -1.79 -25.73 -8.59
C VAL A 232 -1.05 -27.06 -8.42
N ALA A 233 0.13 -27.00 -7.82
CA ALA A 233 0.83 -28.15 -7.28
C ALA A 233 0.34 -28.41 -5.85
N PHE A 234 0.22 -29.67 -5.47
CA PHE A 234 -0.25 -30.05 -4.14
C PHE A 234 0.20 -31.47 -3.78
N VAL A 235 0.11 -31.82 -2.50
CA VAL A 235 0.31 -33.18 -2.01
C VAL A 235 -1.02 -33.89 -1.99
N GLY A 236 -1.18 -34.90 -2.85
CA GLY A 236 -2.40 -35.70 -2.94
C GLY A 236 -2.58 -36.63 -1.74
N ALA A 237 -3.75 -37.26 -1.63
CA ALA A 237 -4.07 -38.20 -0.55
C ALA A 237 -3.11 -39.41 -0.45
N ASN A 238 -2.40 -39.74 -1.54
CA ASN A 238 -1.37 -40.76 -1.58
C ASN A 238 0.01 -40.28 -1.08
N GLY A 239 0.11 -39.04 -0.60
CA GLY A 239 1.33 -38.40 -0.13
C GLY A 239 2.31 -37.98 -1.23
N GLN A 240 1.92 -38.07 -2.51
CA GLN A 240 2.74 -37.68 -3.65
C GLN A 240 2.34 -36.31 -4.20
N ILE A 241 3.32 -35.63 -4.80
CA ILE A 241 3.10 -34.33 -5.43
C ILE A 241 2.33 -34.54 -6.74
N SER A 242 1.26 -33.77 -6.91
CA SER A 242 0.42 -33.72 -8.11
C SER A 242 0.23 -32.28 -8.56
N VAL A 243 -0.11 -32.11 -9.84
CA VAL A 243 -0.46 -30.81 -10.44
C VAL A 243 -1.85 -30.88 -11.07
N ILE A 244 -2.64 -29.84 -10.89
CA ILE A 244 -3.98 -29.68 -11.47
C ILE A 244 -4.12 -28.31 -12.14
N GLU A 245 -4.87 -28.25 -13.23
CA GLU A 245 -5.25 -26.98 -13.89
C GLU A 245 -6.33 -26.25 -13.09
N THR A 246 -6.22 -24.92 -13.00
CA THR A 246 -7.14 -24.08 -12.20
C THR A 246 -8.51 -23.91 -12.84
N LYS A 247 -8.61 -23.88 -14.18
CA LYS A 247 -9.85 -23.55 -14.90
C LYS A 247 -10.65 -24.77 -15.36
N ASP A 248 -10.01 -25.73 -16.01
CA ASP A 248 -10.70 -26.84 -16.68
C ASP A 248 -10.94 -28.06 -15.78
N LYS A 249 -10.52 -27.99 -14.50
CA LYS A 249 -10.61 -29.07 -13.49
C LYS A 249 -10.17 -30.43 -14.03
N ALA A 250 -9.13 -30.45 -14.84
CA ALA A 250 -8.55 -31.69 -15.35
C ALA A 250 -8.17 -32.61 -14.18
N LYS A 251 -8.19 -33.93 -14.41
CA LYS A 251 -7.73 -34.88 -13.38
C LYS A 251 -6.30 -34.53 -12.96
N PRO A 252 -5.98 -34.50 -11.65
CA PRO A 252 -4.62 -34.24 -11.20
C PRO A 252 -3.62 -35.18 -11.85
N THR A 253 -2.51 -34.64 -12.31
CA THR A 253 -1.38 -35.40 -12.82
C THR A 253 -0.36 -35.57 -11.70
N GLN A 254 -0.14 -36.80 -11.26
CA GLN A 254 0.93 -37.09 -10.29
C GLN A 254 2.29 -36.86 -10.94
N ILE A 255 3.10 -36.02 -10.32
CA ILE A 255 4.46 -35.71 -10.78
C ILE A 255 5.54 -36.29 -9.86
N GLY A 256 5.23 -36.63 -8.61
CA GLY A 256 6.15 -37.27 -7.66
C GLY A 256 5.96 -38.79 -7.55
N PHE A 257 7.05 -39.55 -7.45
CA PHE A 257 7.04 -41.03 -7.39
C PHE A 257 7.96 -41.56 -6.29
N GLY A 258 7.77 -41.09 -5.05
CA GLY A 258 8.58 -41.48 -3.90
C GLY A 258 8.97 -40.33 -2.97
N ALA A 259 8.37 -39.16 -3.13
CA ALA A 259 8.61 -38.04 -2.21
C ALA A 259 8.16 -38.44 -0.80
N ALA A 260 9.09 -38.44 0.15
CA ALA A 260 8.82 -38.82 1.53
C ALA A 260 8.31 -37.61 2.32
N LYS A 261 6.98 -37.46 2.39
CA LYS A 261 6.29 -36.37 3.12
C LYS A 261 6.75 -34.96 2.71
N PRO A 262 6.64 -34.59 1.42
CA PRO A 262 6.98 -33.26 0.96
C PRO A 262 6.10 -32.20 1.64
N THR A 263 6.70 -31.06 2.00
CA THR A 263 6.01 -29.89 2.58
C THR A 263 6.51 -28.61 1.94
N HIS A 264 5.81 -27.49 2.13
CA HIS A 264 6.22 -26.17 1.65
C HIS A 264 6.52 -26.17 0.15
N LEU A 265 5.57 -26.68 -0.64
CA LEU A 265 5.67 -26.67 -2.09
C LEU A 265 5.75 -25.22 -2.58
N VAL A 266 6.63 -24.96 -3.54
CA VAL A 266 6.74 -23.65 -4.21
C VAL A 266 7.16 -23.87 -5.66
N TRP A 267 6.59 -23.11 -6.58
CA TRP A 267 6.99 -23.19 -7.98
C TRP A 267 8.29 -22.44 -8.25
N THR A 268 9.08 -22.93 -9.19
CA THR A 268 10.17 -22.14 -9.77
C THR A 268 9.57 -20.96 -10.55
N PRO A 269 10.23 -19.78 -10.61
CA PRO A 269 9.68 -18.60 -11.28
C PRO A 269 9.45 -18.75 -12.79
N ASP A 270 10.05 -19.78 -13.41
CA ASP A 270 9.81 -20.13 -14.82
C ASP A 270 8.62 -21.07 -15.03
N GLY A 271 7.95 -21.50 -13.95
CA GLY A 271 6.81 -22.42 -13.97
C GLY A 271 7.13 -23.85 -14.36
N LYS A 272 8.42 -24.25 -14.44
CA LYS A 272 8.81 -25.56 -14.97
C LYS A 272 8.94 -26.65 -13.91
N SER A 273 9.14 -26.29 -12.65
CA SER A 273 9.40 -27.23 -11.56
C SER A 273 8.71 -26.79 -10.28
N VAL A 274 8.51 -27.76 -9.38
CA VAL A 274 8.00 -27.55 -8.03
C VAL A 274 9.11 -27.94 -7.05
N ALA A 275 9.57 -26.98 -6.23
CA ALA A 275 10.45 -27.23 -5.11
C ALA A 275 9.66 -27.55 -3.84
N TYR A 276 10.26 -28.31 -2.94
CA TYR A 276 9.64 -28.75 -1.69
C TYR A 276 10.69 -29.11 -0.65
N THR A 277 10.29 -29.04 0.63
CA THR A 277 11.12 -29.45 1.76
C THR A 277 11.01 -30.96 1.99
N THR A 278 12.15 -31.59 2.26
CA THR A 278 12.30 -32.97 2.69
C THR A 278 13.05 -33.02 4.03
N ALA A 279 13.13 -34.20 4.67
CA ALA A 279 13.89 -34.36 5.91
C ALA A 279 15.42 -34.16 5.75
N SER A 280 15.94 -34.17 4.52
CA SER A 280 17.37 -34.04 4.23
C SER A 280 17.73 -32.76 3.49
N GLY A 281 16.78 -31.85 3.24
CA GLY A 281 17.03 -30.60 2.52
C GLY A 281 15.88 -30.16 1.63
N VAL A 282 16.19 -29.37 0.60
CA VAL A 282 15.24 -28.91 -0.41
C VAL A 282 15.50 -29.63 -1.72
N GLU A 283 14.44 -30.15 -2.33
CA GLU A 283 14.47 -30.80 -3.63
C GLU A 283 13.50 -30.09 -4.58
N SER A 284 13.68 -30.28 -5.89
CA SER A 284 12.69 -29.89 -6.89
C SER A 284 12.39 -31.01 -7.86
N ILE A 285 11.20 -30.99 -8.43
CA ILE A 285 10.75 -31.98 -9.40
C ILE A 285 10.12 -31.27 -10.60
N PRO A 286 10.37 -31.74 -11.84
CA PRO A 286 9.71 -31.19 -13.02
C PRO A 286 8.19 -31.26 -12.89
N ALA A 287 7.51 -30.15 -13.23
CA ALA A 287 6.06 -30.04 -13.15
C ALA A 287 5.34 -30.78 -14.30
N GLN A 288 6.08 -31.20 -15.32
CA GLN A 288 5.59 -32.01 -16.42
C GLN A 288 6.19 -33.40 -16.37
N VAL A 289 5.38 -34.40 -16.70
CA VAL A 289 5.81 -35.79 -16.78
C VAL A 289 5.17 -36.47 -17.99
N ALA A 290 5.89 -37.38 -18.64
CA ALA A 290 5.33 -38.15 -19.74
C ALA A 290 4.13 -38.98 -19.28
N LYS A 291 3.10 -39.08 -20.13
CA LYS A 291 1.90 -39.87 -19.83
C LYS A 291 2.28 -41.33 -19.52
N GLY A 292 1.90 -41.82 -18.34
CA GLY A 292 2.18 -43.19 -17.90
C GLY A 292 3.58 -43.39 -17.28
N ALA A 293 4.34 -42.33 -17.04
CA ALA A 293 5.59 -42.42 -16.31
C ALA A 293 5.41 -43.02 -14.91
N LYS A 294 6.46 -43.70 -14.45
CA LYS A 294 6.54 -44.30 -13.11
C LYS A 294 7.61 -43.66 -12.24
N GLU A 295 8.36 -42.73 -12.81
CA GLU A 295 9.43 -42.00 -12.17
C GLU A 295 9.47 -40.58 -12.75
N ASN A 296 9.96 -39.65 -11.93
CA ASN A 296 10.25 -38.28 -12.33
C ASN A 296 11.35 -37.81 -11.37
N PRO A 297 12.63 -37.85 -11.79
CA PRO A 297 13.75 -37.69 -10.88
C PRO A 297 13.76 -36.29 -10.27
N ALA A 298 13.87 -36.23 -8.94
CA ALA A 298 14.04 -34.98 -8.21
C ALA A 298 15.49 -34.49 -8.28
N THR A 299 15.67 -33.17 -8.26
CA THR A 299 16.98 -32.51 -8.19
C THR A 299 17.17 -31.94 -6.80
N LYS A 300 18.31 -32.24 -6.16
CA LYS A 300 18.68 -31.63 -4.88
C LYS A 300 19.04 -30.16 -5.09
N LEU A 301 18.32 -29.25 -4.44
CA LEU A 301 18.58 -27.81 -4.51
C LEU A 301 19.38 -27.29 -3.31
N SER A 302 19.24 -27.91 -2.14
CA SER A 302 19.97 -27.54 -0.93
C SER A 302 20.05 -28.72 0.04
N GLU A 303 21.19 -28.88 0.71
CA GLU A 303 21.37 -29.80 1.84
C GLU A 303 20.75 -29.26 3.14
N ILE A 304 20.41 -27.97 3.16
CA ILE A 304 19.82 -27.33 4.33
C ILE A 304 18.31 -27.56 4.29
N THR A 305 17.80 -28.21 5.34
CA THR A 305 16.37 -28.41 5.53
C THR A 305 15.74 -27.10 5.97
N GLY A 306 14.69 -26.68 5.28
CA GLY A 306 13.98 -25.44 5.54
C GLY A 306 12.94 -25.14 4.47
N VAL A 307 12.24 -24.02 4.62
CA VAL A 307 11.20 -23.54 3.70
C VAL A 307 11.86 -22.86 2.50
N PRO A 308 11.66 -23.38 1.26
CA PRO A 308 12.18 -22.78 0.05
C PRO A 308 11.27 -21.67 -0.49
N THR A 309 11.87 -20.65 -1.10
CA THR A 309 11.18 -19.65 -1.93
C THR A 309 12.15 -19.11 -2.99
N PHE A 310 11.64 -18.61 -4.11
CA PHE A 310 12.47 -18.09 -5.20
C PHE A 310 12.25 -16.61 -5.46
N LEU A 311 13.32 -15.91 -5.83
CA LEU A 311 13.25 -14.54 -6.32
C LEU A 311 12.53 -14.50 -7.69
N GLY A 312 11.46 -13.72 -7.79
CA GLY A 312 10.67 -13.49 -9.00
C GLY A 312 11.38 -12.65 -10.08
N ARG A 313 10.60 -12.15 -11.04
CA ARG A 313 11.08 -11.23 -12.09
C ARG A 313 10.85 -9.78 -11.67
N VAL A 314 11.76 -8.88 -12.07
CA VAL A 314 11.66 -7.44 -11.82
C VAL A 314 11.39 -6.69 -13.13
N THR A 315 10.59 -5.62 -13.04
CA THR A 315 10.45 -4.58 -14.07
C THR A 315 10.82 -3.22 -13.50
N ASP A 316 11.34 -2.35 -14.37
CA ASP A 316 11.86 -1.00 -14.08
C ASP A 316 10.84 -0.05 -13.46
N ARG A 317 11.28 0.90 -12.62
CA ARG A 317 10.39 1.54 -11.62
C ARG A 317 10.58 3.04 -11.37
N VAL A 318 11.38 3.78 -12.14
CA VAL A 318 11.50 5.25 -11.92
C VAL A 318 11.31 5.98 -13.23
N THR A 319 10.28 6.82 -13.29
CA THR A 319 9.89 7.56 -14.49
C THR A 319 9.72 9.04 -14.17
N ARG A 320 10.41 9.90 -14.93
CA ARG A 320 10.23 11.35 -14.83
C ARG A 320 9.11 11.81 -15.76
N LEU A 321 8.11 12.49 -15.20
CA LEU A 321 6.96 13.01 -15.95
C LEU A 321 6.98 14.55 -16.10
N ALA A 322 7.96 15.24 -15.49
CA ALA A 322 8.10 16.69 -15.59
C ALA A 322 8.77 17.14 -16.89
N THR A 323 8.16 18.12 -17.55
CA THR A 323 8.60 18.64 -18.86
C THR A 323 9.02 20.11 -18.83
N GLY A 324 9.09 20.74 -17.65
CA GLY A 324 9.41 22.17 -17.48
C GLY A 324 8.26 23.15 -17.81
N ASP A 325 7.18 22.66 -18.42
CA ASP A 325 5.92 23.39 -18.61
C ASP A 325 4.82 22.77 -17.73
N PRO A 326 4.16 23.55 -16.86
CA PRO A 326 3.09 23.06 -15.99
C PRO A 326 1.94 22.35 -16.73
N VAL A 327 1.51 22.89 -17.87
CA VAL A 327 0.39 22.29 -18.61
C VAL A 327 0.84 20.96 -19.21
N ALA A 328 1.97 20.92 -19.90
CA ALA A 328 2.52 19.67 -20.43
C ALA A 328 2.80 18.62 -19.35
N THR A 329 3.27 19.03 -18.17
CA THR A 329 3.47 18.11 -17.03
C THR A 329 2.14 17.54 -16.55
N ALA A 330 1.10 18.37 -16.37
CA ALA A 330 -0.24 17.88 -16.00
C ALA A 330 -0.82 16.91 -17.04
N LEU A 331 -0.58 17.16 -18.33
CA LEU A 331 -0.97 16.26 -19.41
C LEU A 331 -0.20 14.93 -19.38
N ALA A 332 1.11 14.96 -19.10
CA ALA A 332 1.93 13.76 -18.98
C ALA A 332 1.46 12.87 -17.83
N VAL A 333 1.20 13.47 -16.65
CA VAL A 333 0.66 12.72 -15.50
C VAL A 333 -0.74 12.19 -15.78
N SER A 334 -1.60 12.97 -16.42
CA SER A 334 -2.92 12.50 -16.85
C SER A 334 -2.86 11.28 -17.76
N ARG A 335 -1.90 11.24 -18.70
CA ARG A 335 -1.70 10.09 -19.60
C ARG A 335 -1.17 8.86 -18.88
N ALA A 336 -0.31 9.05 -17.89
CA ALA A 336 0.21 7.97 -17.06
C ALA A 336 -0.84 7.42 -16.08
N ALA A 337 -1.75 8.27 -15.60
CA ALA A 337 -2.79 7.91 -14.64
C ALA A 337 -4.03 7.28 -15.29
N TRP A 338 -4.44 7.76 -16.46
CA TRP A 338 -5.74 7.42 -17.03
C TRP A 338 -5.62 6.68 -18.37
N PRO A 339 -6.02 5.39 -18.46
CA PRO A 339 -6.02 4.64 -19.71
C PRO A 339 -7.03 5.22 -20.71
N THR A 340 -6.91 4.85 -21.99
CA THR A 340 -7.91 5.26 -23.01
C THR A 340 -9.17 4.39 -22.91
N GLN A 341 -10.34 4.94 -23.25
CA GLN A 341 -11.62 4.19 -23.20
C GLN A 341 -11.67 2.94 -24.11
N GLN A 342 -10.72 2.77 -25.03
CA GLN A 342 -10.65 1.65 -25.97
C GLN A 342 -9.76 0.49 -25.49
N GLU A 343 -9.17 0.59 -24.29
CA GLU A 343 -8.34 -0.45 -23.71
C GLU A 343 -9.18 -1.68 -23.33
N PRO A 344 -8.83 -2.89 -23.80
CA PRO A 344 -9.63 -4.11 -23.63
C PRO A 344 -9.72 -4.62 -22.17
N TYR A 345 -9.00 -4.02 -21.22
CA TYR A 345 -8.92 -4.45 -19.82
C TYR A 345 -9.75 -3.59 -18.85
N MET A 346 -10.56 -2.62 -19.30
CA MET A 346 -11.48 -1.88 -18.42
C MET A 346 -12.64 -2.77 -17.97
N ASN A 347 -12.40 -3.58 -16.95
CA ASN A 347 -13.34 -4.61 -16.49
C ASN A 347 -14.36 -4.07 -15.46
N CYS A 348 -14.14 -2.89 -14.86
CA CYS A 348 -15.09 -2.24 -13.95
C CYS A 348 -15.36 -0.77 -14.29
N GLU A 349 -16.53 -0.27 -13.86
CA GLU A 349 -16.85 1.17 -13.82
C GLU A 349 -15.92 1.93 -12.84
N CYS A 350 -15.20 1.18 -12.00
CA CYS A 350 -14.20 1.66 -11.05
C CYS A 350 -12.85 2.11 -11.65
N ASP A 351 -12.61 1.86 -12.94
CA ASP A 351 -11.39 2.28 -13.65
C ASP A 351 -11.59 3.55 -14.51
N ARG A 352 -12.83 4.06 -14.60
CA ARG A 352 -13.16 5.25 -15.41
C ARG A 352 -12.99 6.54 -14.61
N VAL A 353 -12.58 7.61 -15.29
CA VAL A 353 -12.64 8.97 -14.71
C VAL A 353 -14.11 9.37 -14.56
N ALA A 354 -14.48 9.85 -13.38
CA ALA A 354 -15.85 10.30 -13.10
C ALA A 354 -16.05 11.76 -13.53
N ASP A 355 -15.18 12.65 -13.03
CA ASP A 355 -15.30 14.10 -13.22
C ASP A 355 -13.98 14.72 -13.72
N LEU A 356 -14.03 16.00 -14.06
CA LEU A 356 -12.88 16.79 -14.49
C LEU A 356 -12.68 17.98 -13.55
N VAL A 357 -11.45 18.28 -13.17
CA VAL A 357 -11.07 19.53 -12.51
C VAL A 357 -10.10 20.29 -13.40
N ILE A 358 -10.46 21.53 -13.75
CA ILE A 358 -9.56 22.44 -14.45
C ILE A 358 -9.17 23.57 -13.51
N ALA A 359 -7.86 23.73 -13.31
CA ALA A 359 -7.30 24.80 -12.50
C ALA A 359 -6.33 25.70 -13.29
N PRO A 360 -6.14 26.96 -12.88
CA PRO A 360 -5.27 27.89 -13.57
C PRO A 360 -3.79 27.57 -13.30
N ALA A 361 -3.01 27.37 -14.36
CA ALA A 361 -1.56 27.13 -14.24
C ALA A 361 -0.80 28.30 -13.58
N ALA A 362 -1.31 29.53 -13.73
CA ALA A 362 -0.68 30.75 -13.21
C ALA A 362 -0.92 31.01 -11.72
N LYS A 363 -1.75 30.20 -11.03
CA LYS A 363 -2.12 30.39 -9.61
C LYS A 363 -1.98 29.07 -8.84
N PRO A 364 -0.75 28.70 -8.43
CA PRO A 364 -0.46 27.42 -7.78
C PRO A 364 -1.32 27.16 -6.54
N GLU A 365 -1.65 28.20 -5.77
CA GLU A 365 -2.49 28.12 -4.58
C GLU A 365 -3.94 27.70 -4.89
N LEU A 366 -4.46 28.10 -6.04
CA LEU A 366 -5.77 27.67 -6.52
C LEU A 366 -5.69 26.29 -7.19
N ALA A 367 -4.59 26.02 -7.90
CA ALA A 367 -4.31 24.69 -8.45
C ALA A 367 -4.27 23.61 -7.37
N LEU A 368 -3.54 23.86 -6.28
CA LEU A 368 -3.45 22.93 -5.14
C LEU A 368 -4.81 22.71 -4.46
N ALA A 369 -5.62 23.76 -4.39
CA ALA A 369 -6.95 23.66 -3.83
C ALA A 369 -7.92 22.89 -4.76
N GLY A 370 -7.77 23.05 -6.08
CA GLY A 370 -8.44 22.23 -7.08
C GLY A 370 -8.01 20.76 -7.06
N ALA A 371 -6.72 20.50 -6.85
CA ALA A 371 -6.18 19.16 -6.72
C ALA A 371 -6.88 18.35 -5.61
N ARG A 372 -7.15 18.97 -4.45
CA ARG A 372 -7.93 18.34 -3.37
C ARG A 372 -9.36 17.97 -3.75
N MET A 373 -9.96 18.69 -4.69
CA MET A 373 -11.30 18.34 -5.19
C MET A 373 -11.25 17.12 -6.10
N ALA A 374 -10.16 16.94 -6.84
CA ALA A 374 -10.00 15.85 -7.79
C ALA A 374 -9.83 14.48 -7.11
N THR A 375 -9.08 14.44 -6.00
CA THR A 375 -8.69 13.18 -5.33
C THR A 375 -9.87 12.44 -4.72
N GLY A 376 -10.80 13.17 -4.10
CA GLY A 376 -12.02 12.58 -3.49
C GLY A 376 -13.10 12.16 -4.49
N ARG A 377 -12.95 12.47 -5.78
CA ARG A 377 -13.99 12.31 -6.82
C ARG A 377 -13.56 11.46 -8.01
N ARG A 378 -12.37 10.84 -7.97
CA ARG A 378 -11.77 10.15 -9.13
C ARG A 378 -11.77 11.04 -10.38
N SER A 379 -11.42 12.31 -10.19
CA SER A 379 -11.43 13.30 -11.26
C SER A 379 -10.07 13.38 -11.94
N ALA A 380 -10.07 13.61 -13.25
CA ALA A 380 -8.87 14.06 -13.94
C ALA A 380 -8.55 15.50 -13.49
N PHE A 381 -7.32 15.74 -13.02
CA PHE A 381 -6.83 17.08 -12.70
C PHE A 381 -5.96 17.61 -13.83
N LEU A 382 -6.41 18.68 -14.50
CA LEU A 382 -5.69 19.32 -15.59
C LEU A 382 -5.46 20.81 -15.29
N LEU A 383 -4.37 21.35 -15.83
CA LEU A 383 -4.08 22.77 -15.78
C LEU A 383 -4.40 23.42 -17.13
N ASN A 384 -4.95 24.64 -17.08
CA ASN A 384 -5.18 25.45 -18.26
C ASN A 384 -4.41 26.78 -18.17
N SER A 385 -3.87 27.22 -19.31
CA SER A 385 -3.21 28.51 -19.45
C SER A 385 -4.04 29.44 -20.32
N GLY A 386 -4.22 30.68 -19.85
CA GLY A 386 -4.92 31.73 -20.58
C GLY A 386 -6.46 31.64 -20.51
N ALA A 387 -7.11 32.55 -21.24
CA ALA A 387 -8.55 32.76 -21.15
C ALA A 387 -9.39 31.71 -21.89
N ASN A 388 -8.81 30.96 -22.83
CA ASN A 388 -9.48 29.93 -23.62
C ASN A 388 -8.99 28.53 -23.23
N LEU A 389 -9.75 27.50 -23.58
CA LEU A 389 -9.34 26.12 -23.34
C LEU A 389 -8.18 25.79 -24.29
N ASP A 390 -7.03 25.46 -23.73
CA ASP A 390 -5.85 25.08 -24.51
C ASP A 390 -6.18 23.84 -25.36
N ALA A 391 -5.80 23.86 -26.64
CA ALA A 391 -6.08 22.78 -27.57
C ALA A 391 -5.48 21.43 -27.12
N LYS A 392 -4.33 21.44 -26.44
CA LYS A 392 -3.69 20.24 -25.88
C LYS A 392 -4.49 19.69 -24.71
N VAL A 393 -5.04 20.57 -23.86
CA VAL A 393 -5.93 20.20 -22.75
C VAL A 393 -7.22 19.62 -23.29
N GLU A 394 -7.82 20.25 -24.30
CA GLU A 394 -9.01 19.71 -24.96
C GLU A 394 -8.77 18.32 -25.58
N ALA A 395 -7.62 18.11 -26.22
CA ALA A 395 -7.25 16.82 -26.79
C ALA A 395 -7.14 15.73 -25.71
N GLU A 396 -6.57 16.06 -24.55
CA GLU A 396 -6.48 15.13 -23.42
C GLU A 396 -7.84 14.83 -22.79
N ILE A 397 -8.72 15.84 -22.65
CA ILE A 397 -10.12 15.63 -22.23
C ILE A 397 -10.81 14.63 -23.16
N LYS A 398 -10.67 14.80 -24.48
CA LYS A 398 -11.24 13.86 -25.46
C LYS A 398 -10.62 12.46 -25.36
N ARG A 399 -9.33 12.35 -25.03
CA ARG A 399 -8.65 11.06 -24.84
C ARG A 399 -9.23 10.28 -23.65
N ILE A 400 -9.43 10.96 -22.52
CA ILE A 400 -9.90 10.36 -21.27
C ILE A 400 -11.39 10.00 -21.34
N PHE A 401 -12.22 10.94 -21.80
CA PHE A 401 -13.68 10.81 -21.74
C PHE A 401 -14.31 10.28 -23.03
N GLY A 402 -13.57 10.29 -24.15
CA GLY A 402 -14.11 9.90 -25.45
C GLY A 402 -15.30 10.79 -25.87
N ALA A 403 -16.31 10.16 -26.49
CA ALA A 403 -17.58 10.83 -26.78
C ALA A 403 -18.42 10.91 -25.50
N ILE A 404 -18.51 12.11 -24.91
CA ILE A 404 -19.32 12.36 -23.72
C ILE A 404 -20.79 12.37 -24.14
N ARG A 405 -21.54 11.36 -23.70
CA ARG A 405 -22.97 11.23 -23.93
C ARG A 405 -23.67 11.12 -22.58
N PRO A 406 -24.84 11.73 -22.39
CA PRO A 406 -25.66 11.45 -21.22
C PRO A 406 -25.94 9.94 -21.18
N LYS A 407 -25.42 9.24 -20.18
CA LYS A 407 -25.78 7.84 -19.89
C LYS A 407 -26.88 7.84 -18.83
N GLU A 408 -27.53 6.69 -18.62
CA GLU A 408 -28.32 6.48 -17.40
C GLU A 408 -27.41 6.76 -16.19
N GLY A 409 -27.65 7.86 -15.48
CA GLY A 409 -26.77 8.36 -14.41
C GLY A 409 -26.32 9.82 -14.55
N GLY A 410 -26.51 10.47 -15.71
CA GLY A 410 -26.20 11.90 -15.92
C GLY A 410 -24.96 12.17 -16.76
N SER A 411 -24.68 13.45 -17.03
CA SER A 411 -23.44 13.91 -17.66
C SER A 411 -22.31 14.03 -16.62
N PRO A 412 -21.03 13.79 -16.98
CA PRO A 412 -19.91 14.03 -16.07
C PRO A 412 -19.81 15.52 -15.71
N TYR A 413 -19.31 15.83 -14.51
CA TYR A 413 -19.07 17.20 -14.08
C TYR A 413 -17.67 17.66 -14.47
N ALA A 414 -17.56 18.93 -14.85
CA ALA A 414 -16.30 19.65 -14.93
C ALA A 414 -16.32 20.84 -13.96
N HIS A 415 -15.39 20.82 -13.01
CA HIS A 415 -15.20 21.87 -12.02
C HIS A 415 -14.11 22.83 -12.47
N VAL A 416 -14.47 24.09 -12.69
CA VAL A 416 -13.52 25.14 -13.08
C VAL A 416 -13.14 25.96 -11.86
N VAL A 417 -11.87 25.89 -11.46
CA VAL A 417 -11.36 26.52 -10.24
C VAL A 417 -10.93 27.96 -10.52
N GLY A 418 -11.37 28.88 -9.68
CA GLY A 418 -11.02 30.30 -9.74
C GLY A 418 -12.04 31.16 -10.47
N ASP A 419 -11.83 32.48 -10.38
CA ASP A 419 -12.73 33.46 -10.98
C ASP A 419 -12.57 33.57 -12.51
N LYS A 420 -13.43 34.40 -13.11
CA LYS A 420 -13.48 34.61 -14.57
C LYS A 420 -12.25 35.31 -15.13
N SER A 421 -11.47 36.01 -14.31
CA SER A 421 -10.25 36.68 -14.75
C SER A 421 -9.10 35.68 -14.98
N LEU A 422 -9.14 34.54 -14.29
CA LEU A 422 -8.15 33.48 -14.42
C LEU A 422 -8.54 32.44 -15.47
N ILE A 423 -9.79 31.99 -15.45
CA ILE A 423 -10.36 31.07 -16.45
C ILE A 423 -11.68 31.64 -16.91
N SER A 424 -11.77 32.12 -18.15
CA SER A 424 -12.95 32.82 -18.64
C SER A 424 -14.16 31.90 -18.85
N ASP A 425 -15.34 32.49 -19.02
CA ASP A 425 -16.56 31.73 -19.35
C ASP A 425 -16.49 31.05 -20.73
N ALA A 426 -15.55 31.44 -21.60
CA ALA A 426 -15.31 30.74 -22.87
C ALA A 426 -14.88 29.28 -22.63
N VAL A 427 -14.09 29.02 -21.58
CA VAL A 427 -13.71 27.65 -21.19
C VAL A 427 -14.92 26.86 -20.74
N LEU A 428 -15.77 27.44 -19.87
CA LEU A 428 -16.98 26.78 -19.38
C LEU A 428 -17.92 26.42 -20.54
N ASN A 429 -18.12 27.36 -21.46
CA ASN A 429 -18.96 27.14 -22.64
C ASN A 429 -18.38 26.06 -23.56
N ARG A 430 -17.05 26.01 -23.70
CA ARG A 430 -16.39 24.95 -24.46
C ARG A 430 -16.59 23.58 -23.82
N LEU A 431 -16.44 23.46 -22.50
CA LEU A 431 -16.68 22.21 -21.76
C LEU A 431 -18.14 21.75 -21.84
N LYS A 432 -19.11 22.67 -21.74
CA LYS A 432 -20.54 22.37 -21.96
C LYS A 432 -20.80 21.83 -23.36
N THR A 433 -20.15 22.40 -24.37
CA THR A 433 -20.23 21.94 -25.76
C THR A 433 -19.63 20.53 -25.93
N LEU A 434 -18.63 20.18 -25.12
CA LEU A 434 -18.07 18.82 -25.09
C LEU A 434 -19.01 17.83 -24.39
N GLY A 435 -20.02 18.27 -23.64
CA GLY A 435 -21.04 17.42 -23.02
C GLY A 435 -21.03 17.38 -21.48
N PHE A 436 -20.17 18.17 -20.82
CA PHE A 436 -20.09 18.25 -19.37
C PHE A 436 -21.19 19.13 -18.76
N GLU A 437 -21.65 18.75 -17.57
CA GLU A 437 -22.18 19.73 -16.63
C GLU A 437 -21.02 20.52 -16.03
N VAL A 438 -21.15 21.84 -15.91
CA VAL A 438 -19.99 22.68 -15.54
C VAL A 438 -20.37 23.63 -14.43
N ASP A 439 -19.60 23.61 -13.35
CA ASP A 439 -19.64 24.60 -12.29
C ASP A 439 -18.33 25.40 -12.22
N ARG A 440 -18.42 26.55 -11.55
CA ARG A 440 -17.26 27.34 -11.19
C ARG A 440 -17.10 27.30 -9.69
N VAL A 441 -15.94 26.83 -9.26
CA VAL A 441 -15.58 26.76 -7.84
C VAL A 441 -14.65 27.93 -7.54
N SER A 442 -15.17 28.91 -6.83
CA SER A 442 -14.42 30.07 -6.36
C SER A 442 -14.41 30.11 -4.84
N ALA A 443 -13.26 30.41 -4.26
CA ALA A 443 -13.09 30.62 -2.83
C ALA A 443 -12.20 31.85 -2.61
N ALA A 444 -12.40 32.52 -1.46
CA ALA A 444 -11.62 33.70 -1.10
C ALA A 444 -10.12 33.40 -0.97
N ASP A 445 -9.78 32.20 -0.49
CA ASP A 445 -8.41 31.72 -0.36
C ASP A 445 -8.36 30.18 -0.33
N ARG A 446 -7.15 29.63 -0.27
CA ARG A 446 -6.88 28.18 -0.21
C ARG A 446 -7.45 27.49 1.04
N PHE A 447 -7.61 28.21 2.16
CA PHE A 447 -8.14 27.66 3.41
C PHE A 447 -9.66 27.53 3.33
N ALA A 448 -10.33 28.56 2.80
CA ALA A 448 -11.75 28.55 2.51
C ALA A 448 -12.09 27.46 1.49
N LEU A 449 -11.25 27.28 0.47
CA LEU A 449 -11.46 26.22 -0.52
C LEU A 449 -11.28 24.83 0.10
N ALA A 450 -10.17 24.58 0.82
CA ALA A 450 -9.94 23.30 1.50
C ALA A 450 -11.05 22.95 2.50
N ALA A 451 -11.53 23.92 3.29
CA ALA A 451 -12.66 23.72 4.19
C ALA A 451 -13.97 23.42 3.43
N SER A 452 -14.19 24.07 2.28
CA SER A 452 -15.40 23.86 1.48
C SER A 452 -15.41 22.53 0.73
N THR A 453 -14.27 22.07 0.20
CA THR A 453 -14.16 20.77 -0.48
C THR A 453 -14.22 19.62 0.52
N ALA A 454 -13.72 19.81 1.75
CA ALA A 454 -13.92 18.87 2.84
C ALA A 454 -15.40 18.67 3.23
N LEU A 455 -16.26 19.68 3.01
CA LEU A 455 -17.71 19.64 3.30
C LEU A 455 -18.57 19.05 2.19
N ALA A 456 -18.08 19.02 0.95
CA ALA A 456 -18.88 18.61 -0.21
C ALA A 456 -19.08 17.08 -0.23
N GLY A 457 -20.11 16.59 0.48
CA GLY A 457 -20.52 15.18 0.51
C GLY A 457 -20.96 14.61 1.88
N GLU A 458 -21.36 15.45 2.84
CA GLU A 458 -21.66 15.07 4.24
C GLU A 458 -22.70 13.95 4.46
N PRO A 459 -22.53 13.13 5.51
CA PRO A 459 -23.07 13.51 6.83
C PRO A 459 -22.04 13.43 7.98
N GLN A 460 -22.28 14.25 9.00
CA GLN A 460 -21.71 14.25 10.36
C GLN A 460 -21.51 12.86 11.02
N GLY A 461 -20.53 12.08 10.56
CA GLY A 461 -20.16 10.79 11.12
C GLY A 461 -18.71 10.43 10.85
N ALA A 462 -17.95 10.24 11.94
CA ALA A 462 -16.67 9.53 12.05
C ALA A 462 -15.58 9.70 10.94
N SER A 463 -15.54 10.80 10.19
CA SER A 463 -14.44 11.04 9.26
C SER A 463 -13.17 11.40 10.05
N ASP A 464 -12.06 10.71 9.79
CA ASP A 464 -10.75 11.14 10.25
C ASP A 464 -10.40 12.46 9.55
N VAL A 465 -10.03 13.47 10.33
CA VAL A 465 -9.61 14.78 9.84
C VAL A 465 -8.14 14.97 10.17
N VAL A 466 -7.33 15.29 9.17
CA VAL A 466 -5.92 15.62 9.33
C VAL A 466 -5.74 17.12 9.13
N LEU A 467 -5.18 17.78 10.13
CA LEU A 467 -4.85 19.19 10.11
C LEU A 467 -3.34 19.34 9.85
N VAL A 468 -2.98 20.03 8.78
CA VAL A 468 -1.59 20.25 8.35
C VAL A 468 -1.32 21.72 8.06
N SER A 469 -0.06 22.13 8.08
CA SER A 469 0.33 23.49 7.69
C SER A 469 0.65 23.55 6.20
N VAL A 470 0.27 24.64 5.54
CA VAL A 470 0.68 24.92 4.14
C VAL A 470 2.16 25.33 4.04
N SER A 471 2.79 25.66 5.17
CA SER A 471 4.22 25.96 5.23
C SER A 471 5.10 24.71 5.36
N ASP A 472 4.48 23.53 5.44
CA ASP A 472 5.15 22.24 5.59
C ASP A 472 4.72 21.32 4.42
N PRO A 473 5.37 21.46 3.25
CA PRO A 473 5.00 20.73 2.04
C PRO A 473 5.21 19.22 2.17
N ALA A 474 6.19 18.76 2.96
CA ALA A 474 6.44 17.34 3.19
C ALA A 474 5.27 16.69 3.94
N THR A 475 4.86 17.27 5.06
CA THR A 475 3.70 16.80 5.84
C THR A 475 2.40 16.95 5.05
N LEU A 476 2.23 18.06 4.32
CA LEU A 476 1.07 18.26 3.45
C LEU A 476 0.99 17.19 2.35
N GLY A 477 2.10 16.87 1.67
CA GLY A 477 2.16 15.82 0.66
C GLY A 477 1.79 14.44 1.23
N ALA A 478 2.41 14.06 2.35
CA ALA A 478 2.14 12.80 3.03
C ALA A 478 0.68 12.66 3.50
N SER A 479 0.02 13.77 3.87
CA SER A 479 -1.39 13.74 4.29
C SER A 479 -2.35 13.26 3.20
N TYR A 480 -1.99 13.36 1.92
CA TYR A 480 -2.81 12.85 0.81
C TYR A 480 -2.89 11.31 0.78
N ALA A 481 -2.03 10.60 1.52
CA ALA A 481 -2.10 9.14 1.61
C ALA A 481 -3.43 8.63 2.20
N GLY A 482 -4.12 9.47 2.99
CA GLY A 482 -5.43 9.15 3.56
C GLY A 482 -6.61 9.39 2.61
N ASP A 483 -6.41 10.05 1.46
CA ASP A 483 -7.51 10.48 0.59
C ASP A 483 -8.34 9.28 0.08
N TYR A 484 -7.68 8.17 -0.25
CA TYR A 484 -8.35 6.93 -0.66
C TYR A 484 -9.31 6.38 0.40
N TYR A 485 -9.01 6.63 1.68
CA TYR A 485 -9.81 6.18 2.82
C TYR A 485 -10.80 7.25 3.31
N GLY A 486 -11.00 8.32 2.53
CA GLY A 486 -11.93 9.40 2.85
C GLY A 486 -11.47 10.33 3.97
N VAL A 487 -10.18 10.27 4.35
CA VAL A 487 -9.58 11.20 5.32
C VAL A 487 -9.70 12.62 4.79
N LYS A 488 -10.17 13.55 5.62
CA LYS A 488 -10.32 14.96 5.25
C LYS A 488 -9.07 15.72 5.65
N VAL A 489 -8.42 16.39 4.71
CA VAL A 489 -7.27 17.25 5.05
C VAL A 489 -7.70 18.70 5.11
N LEU A 490 -7.40 19.33 6.24
CA LEU A 490 -7.61 20.76 6.49
C LEU A 490 -6.28 21.47 6.65
N LEU A 491 -6.29 22.76 6.31
CA LEU A 491 -5.08 23.57 6.23
C LEU A 491 -5.04 24.63 7.34
N THR A 492 -3.82 24.89 7.83
CA THR A 492 -3.47 26.02 8.69
C THR A 492 -2.26 26.75 8.14
N ASP A 493 -1.91 27.89 8.71
CA ASP A 493 -0.66 28.60 8.42
C ASP A 493 0.51 28.13 9.33
N GLY A 494 0.28 27.13 10.19
CA GLY A 494 1.26 26.60 11.16
C GLY A 494 1.41 27.42 12.44
N LYS A 495 0.74 28.57 12.60
CA LYS A 495 0.82 29.41 13.81
C LYS A 495 -0.53 29.87 14.34
N LYS A 496 -1.52 30.02 13.47
CA LYS A 496 -2.87 30.50 13.74
C LYS A 496 -3.88 29.63 12.99
N MET A 497 -5.02 29.42 13.64
CA MET A 497 -6.14 28.72 13.03
C MET A 497 -6.88 29.66 12.06
N PRO A 498 -6.96 29.34 10.75
CA PRO A 498 -7.75 30.13 9.81
C PRO A 498 -9.24 30.06 10.14
N ALA A 499 -9.98 31.15 9.87
CA ALA A 499 -11.40 31.25 10.22
C ALA A 499 -12.26 30.15 9.55
N ALA A 500 -11.98 29.84 8.27
CA ALA A 500 -12.70 28.79 7.55
C ALA A 500 -12.44 27.39 8.16
N THR A 501 -11.19 27.09 8.51
CA THR A 501 -10.81 25.84 9.17
C THR A 501 -11.43 25.73 10.57
N ALA A 502 -11.39 26.81 11.36
CA ALA A 502 -12.06 26.86 12.67
C ALA A 502 -13.57 26.62 12.57
N ALA A 503 -14.23 27.22 11.57
CA ALA A 503 -15.65 27.06 11.33
C ALA A 503 -16.01 25.62 10.94
N PHE A 504 -15.17 24.94 10.15
CA PHE A 504 -15.32 23.52 9.83
C PHE A 504 -15.16 22.66 11.09
N LEU A 505 -14.04 22.79 11.80
CA LEU A 505 -13.72 21.98 12.98
C LEU A 505 -14.78 22.11 14.08
N SER A 506 -15.41 23.29 14.20
CA SER A 506 -16.48 23.54 15.17
C SER A 506 -17.77 22.76 14.89
N LYS A 507 -17.98 22.30 13.65
CA LYS A 507 -19.16 21.54 13.21
C LYS A 507 -18.99 20.02 13.29
N LEU A 508 -17.76 19.54 13.47
CA LEU A 508 -17.48 18.09 13.54
C LEU A 508 -18.30 17.40 14.64
N GLY A 509 -18.78 16.18 14.40
CA GLY A 509 -19.47 15.38 15.43
C GLY A 509 -18.56 15.01 16.62
N PRO A 510 -19.11 14.48 17.73
CA PRO A 510 -18.33 14.04 18.89
C PRO A 510 -17.39 12.86 18.60
N ASP A 511 -17.69 12.04 17.58
CA ASP A 511 -16.92 10.85 17.20
C ASP A 511 -15.86 11.13 16.12
N ALA A 512 -15.77 12.38 15.64
CA ALA A 512 -14.76 12.77 14.66
C ALA A 512 -13.36 12.71 15.28
N LYS A 513 -12.41 12.13 14.55
CA LYS A 513 -11.03 11.99 15.00
C LYS A 513 -10.18 13.02 14.30
N LEU A 514 -9.63 13.94 15.09
CA LEU A 514 -8.72 14.96 14.58
C LEU A 514 -7.29 14.48 14.79
N VAL A 515 -6.47 14.57 13.75
CA VAL A 515 -5.01 14.44 13.82
C VAL A 515 -4.42 15.80 13.47
N ALA A 516 -3.54 16.33 14.33
CA ALA A 516 -2.79 17.55 14.03
C ALA A 516 -1.33 17.18 13.81
N ALA A 517 -0.78 17.55 12.66
CA ALA A 517 0.58 17.17 12.26
C ALA A 517 1.53 18.37 12.16
N GLY A 518 2.75 18.19 12.65
CA GLY A 518 3.80 19.21 12.57
C GLY A 518 3.41 20.52 13.25
N THR A 519 3.58 21.64 12.55
CA THR A 519 3.27 22.99 13.06
C THR A 519 1.76 23.27 13.17
N ALA A 520 0.89 22.43 12.59
CA ALA A 520 -0.55 22.57 12.80
C ALA A 520 -0.97 22.32 14.26
N ILE A 521 -0.16 21.61 15.03
CA ILE A 521 -0.33 21.44 16.48
C ILE A 521 -0.27 22.80 17.19
N ASP A 522 0.68 23.66 16.78
CA ASP A 522 0.87 24.98 17.39
C ASP A 522 -0.30 25.91 17.02
N ALA A 523 -0.75 25.87 15.76
CA ALA A 523 -1.95 26.59 15.31
C ALA A 523 -3.21 26.14 16.07
N LEU A 524 -3.35 24.84 16.35
CA LEU A 524 -4.47 24.28 17.09
C LEU A 524 -4.43 24.67 18.58
N ALA A 525 -3.23 24.74 19.18
CA ALA A 525 -3.03 25.20 20.55
C ALA A 525 -3.30 26.70 20.72
N ALA A 526 -2.95 27.52 19.71
CA ALA A 526 -3.18 28.96 19.70
C ALA A 526 -4.65 29.36 19.47
N TRP A 527 -5.54 28.42 19.13
CA TRP A 527 -6.94 28.71 18.85
C TRP A 527 -7.76 28.87 20.15
N SER A 528 -7.88 30.11 20.62
CA SER A 528 -8.58 30.45 21.87
C SER A 528 -10.05 30.04 21.92
N ALA A 529 -10.74 30.04 20.77
CA ALA A 529 -12.15 29.64 20.65
C ALA A 529 -12.35 28.13 20.35
N ARG A 530 -11.31 27.30 20.53
CA ARG A 530 -11.38 25.86 20.28
C ARG A 530 -12.43 25.20 21.17
N PRO A 531 -13.39 24.44 20.61
CA PRO A 531 -14.33 23.64 21.40
C PRO A 531 -13.58 22.62 22.28
N ALA A 532 -13.86 22.58 23.59
CA ALA A 532 -13.20 21.67 24.53
C ALA A 532 -13.35 20.17 24.18
N ARG A 533 -14.41 19.82 23.44
CA ARG A 533 -14.66 18.47 22.93
C ARG A 533 -13.69 18.04 21.83
N LEU A 534 -13.09 18.98 21.10
CA LEU A 534 -12.25 18.71 19.96
C LEU A 534 -10.85 18.31 20.44
N LYS A 535 -10.63 17.02 20.67
CA LYS A 535 -9.30 16.46 20.97
C LYS A 535 -8.59 16.06 19.69
N ALA A 536 -7.28 16.25 19.65
CA ALA A 536 -6.45 15.85 18.52
C ALA A 536 -5.41 14.83 18.96
N THR A 537 -5.16 13.83 18.11
CA THR A 537 -3.92 13.06 18.17
C THR A 537 -2.82 13.90 17.52
N GLU A 538 -1.76 14.17 18.25
CA GLU A 538 -0.62 14.94 17.75
C GLU A 538 0.37 14.00 17.05
N VAL A 539 0.82 14.38 15.86
CA VAL A 539 1.85 13.67 15.09
C VAL A 539 2.97 14.65 14.79
N ARG A 540 4.13 14.48 15.44
CA ARG A 540 5.30 15.34 15.25
C ARG A 540 6.55 14.49 15.27
N GLY A 541 7.29 14.52 14.17
CA GLY A 541 8.64 14.00 14.08
C GLY A 541 9.68 15.03 14.51
N ALA A 542 10.96 14.66 14.44
CA ALA A 542 12.07 15.58 14.71
C ALA A 542 12.14 16.74 13.69
N ASP A 543 11.65 16.50 12.49
CA ASP A 543 11.54 17.45 11.38
C ASP A 543 10.30 17.14 10.52
N ASP A 544 10.12 17.92 9.45
CA ASP A 544 9.00 17.80 8.50
C ASP A 544 9.02 16.45 7.77
N ALA A 545 10.21 15.91 7.43
CA ALA A 545 10.34 14.63 6.75
C ALA A 545 9.97 13.45 7.68
N ALA A 546 10.36 13.51 8.95
CA ALA A 546 9.97 12.54 9.97
C ALA A 546 8.47 12.63 10.28
N THR A 547 7.90 13.84 10.31
CA THR A 547 6.45 14.04 10.47
C THR A 547 5.68 13.46 9.27
N ALA A 548 6.16 13.70 8.05
CA ALA A 548 5.62 13.12 6.82
C ALA A 548 5.68 11.58 6.84
N ALA A 549 6.83 10.99 7.20
CA ALA A 549 6.97 9.54 7.33
C ALA A 549 5.99 8.93 8.34
N LEU A 550 5.76 9.59 9.49
CA LEU A 550 4.76 9.15 10.48
C LEU A 550 3.32 9.22 9.94
N LEU A 551 2.99 10.20 9.10
CA LEU A 551 1.69 10.25 8.43
C LEU A 551 1.55 9.15 7.38
N LEU A 552 2.61 8.85 6.62
CA LEU A 552 2.61 7.76 5.66
C LEU A 552 2.47 6.40 6.37
N ASP A 553 3.22 6.15 7.45
CA ASP A 553 3.07 4.95 8.29
C ASP A 553 1.63 4.83 8.83
N ARG A 554 0.95 5.95 9.08
CA ARG A 554 -0.43 5.96 9.58
C ARG A 554 -1.44 5.66 8.47
N TYR A 555 -1.30 6.29 7.31
CA TYR A 555 -2.37 6.37 6.30
C TYR A 555 -2.07 5.68 4.98
N ALA A 556 -0.80 5.47 4.62
CA ALA A 556 -0.45 4.82 3.36
C ALA A 556 -0.64 3.30 3.49
N GLY A 557 -1.75 2.78 2.97
CA GLY A 557 -1.98 1.33 2.85
C GLY A 557 -1.20 0.73 1.68
N ALA A 558 -1.89 0.12 0.72
CA ALA A 558 -1.27 -0.38 -0.50
C ALA A 558 -0.63 0.76 -1.33
N VAL A 559 0.69 0.74 -1.47
CA VAL A 559 1.44 1.76 -2.20
C VAL A 559 1.92 1.19 -3.52
N LYS A 560 1.39 1.68 -4.65
CA LYS A 560 1.82 1.26 -5.99
C LYS A 560 2.68 2.30 -6.70
N ARG A 561 2.28 3.58 -6.66
CA ARG A 561 2.97 4.67 -7.37
C ARG A 561 3.22 5.91 -6.53
N PRO A 562 4.23 5.91 -5.63
CA PRO A 562 4.64 7.13 -4.94
C PRO A 562 5.01 8.23 -5.94
N ILE A 563 4.62 9.47 -5.64
CA ILE A 563 4.91 10.64 -6.47
C ILE A 563 5.95 11.50 -5.74
N LEU A 564 7.17 11.49 -6.22
CA LEU A 564 8.24 12.37 -5.75
C LEU A 564 8.09 13.75 -6.41
N VAL A 565 8.03 14.81 -5.61
CA VAL A 565 7.83 16.17 -6.12
C VAL A 565 8.71 17.17 -5.38
N SER A 566 9.18 18.19 -6.10
CA SER A 566 9.96 19.27 -5.50
C SER A 566 9.08 20.08 -4.54
N SER A 567 9.50 20.24 -3.29
CA SER A 567 8.74 21.05 -2.32
C SER A 567 8.75 22.55 -2.62
N SER A 568 9.66 22.99 -3.50
CA SER A 568 9.82 24.39 -3.93
C SER A 568 9.07 24.71 -5.22
N ASP A 569 8.52 23.70 -5.91
CA ASP A 569 7.66 23.86 -7.07
C ASP A 569 6.17 23.68 -6.67
N PRO A 570 5.46 24.76 -6.31
CA PRO A 570 4.08 24.67 -5.85
C PRO A 570 3.11 24.22 -6.96
N VAL A 571 3.48 24.37 -8.24
CA VAL A 571 2.63 23.91 -9.36
C VAL A 571 2.80 22.43 -9.58
N ALA A 572 4.04 21.93 -9.60
CA ALA A 572 4.30 20.48 -9.63
C ALA A 572 3.69 19.79 -8.42
N PHE A 573 3.79 20.41 -7.23
CA PHE A 573 3.13 19.91 -6.02
C PHE A 573 1.62 19.81 -6.18
N ALA A 574 0.96 20.83 -6.76
CA ALA A 574 -0.46 20.76 -7.08
C ALA A 574 -0.81 19.65 -8.06
N ILE A 575 0.02 19.42 -9.09
CA ILE A 575 -0.16 18.31 -10.05
C ILE A 575 -0.03 16.95 -9.34
N ALA A 576 1.00 16.77 -8.50
CA ALA A 576 1.18 15.55 -7.70
C ALA A 576 -0.02 15.31 -6.78
N ALA A 577 -0.42 16.35 -6.05
CA ALA A 577 -1.58 16.33 -5.16
C ALA A 577 -2.86 15.95 -5.89
N GLY A 578 -3.08 16.45 -7.11
CA GLY A 578 -4.28 16.16 -7.90
C GLY A 578 -4.33 14.73 -8.45
N GLN A 579 -3.26 13.98 -8.21
CA GLN A 579 -3.06 12.61 -8.69
C GLN A 579 -2.72 11.68 -7.53
N SER A 580 -3.00 12.06 -6.28
CA SER A 580 -2.71 11.24 -5.10
C SER A 580 -3.48 9.91 -5.08
N GLN A 581 -4.52 9.75 -5.91
CA GLN A 581 -5.13 8.44 -6.15
C GLN A 581 -4.17 7.41 -6.77
N ALA A 582 -3.11 7.84 -7.46
CA ALA A 582 -2.07 6.95 -7.99
C ALA A 582 -1.12 6.46 -6.87
N GLY A 583 -0.93 7.28 -5.84
CA GLY A 583 -0.13 6.95 -4.66
C GLY A 583 0.27 8.18 -3.84
N PRO A 584 0.98 7.97 -2.73
CA PRO A 584 1.34 9.03 -1.78
C PRO A 584 2.31 10.05 -2.40
N VAL A 585 2.14 11.31 -2.02
CA VAL A 585 2.99 12.43 -2.48
C VAL A 585 4.13 12.65 -1.51
N LEU A 586 5.37 12.52 -1.99
CA LEU A 586 6.60 12.75 -1.26
C LEU A 586 7.22 14.08 -1.72
N ALA A 587 6.94 15.16 -0.99
CA ALA A 587 7.49 16.48 -1.32
C ALA A 587 8.82 16.73 -0.63
N VAL A 588 9.88 16.92 -1.42
CA VAL A 588 11.26 17.10 -0.94
C VAL A 588 12.04 18.03 -1.84
N ASP A 589 12.96 18.82 -1.28
CA ASP A 589 13.98 19.58 -2.01
C ASP A 589 15.35 19.20 -1.47
N ALA A 590 15.79 17.99 -1.80
CA ALA A 590 17.08 17.50 -1.37
C ALA A 590 17.73 16.71 -2.50
N ALA A 591 19.05 16.90 -2.64
CA ALA A 591 19.86 16.11 -3.59
C ALA A 591 19.81 14.60 -3.30
N ALA A 592 19.34 14.21 -2.11
CA ALA A 592 19.02 12.84 -1.73
C ALA A 592 17.73 12.83 -0.89
N LEU A 593 16.94 11.76 -1.01
CA LEU A 593 15.71 11.58 -0.23
C LEU A 593 16.05 11.56 1.29
N PRO A 594 15.38 12.38 2.13
CA PRO A 594 15.62 12.39 3.57
C PRO A 594 15.45 11.00 4.19
N ALA A 595 16.28 10.65 5.17
CA ALA A 595 16.34 9.30 5.74
C ALA A 595 14.97 8.73 6.18
N PRO A 596 14.10 9.47 6.90
CA PRO A 596 12.79 8.95 7.28
C PRO A 596 11.90 8.54 6.10
N LEU A 597 11.94 9.32 5.01
CA LEU A 597 11.18 9.03 3.79
C LEU A 597 11.83 7.92 2.96
N ALA A 598 13.17 7.85 2.94
CA ALA A 598 13.91 6.76 2.29
C ALA A 598 13.68 5.41 2.98
N ASP A 599 13.61 5.40 4.31
CA ASP A 599 13.29 4.22 5.10
C ASP A 599 11.84 3.79 4.89
N TRP A 600 10.90 4.74 4.92
CA TRP A 600 9.50 4.45 4.61
C TRP A 600 9.31 3.89 3.19
N LEU A 601 9.97 4.49 2.19
CA LEU A 601 9.91 4.05 0.81
C LEU A 601 10.52 2.65 0.66
N SER A 602 11.61 2.38 1.38
CA SER A 602 12.15 1.03 1.45
C SER A 602 11.19 0.06 2.10
N VAL A 603 10.49 0.44 3.17
CA VAL A 603 9.48 -0.42 3.83
C VAL A 603 8.33 -0.75 2.89
N SER A 604 8.00 0.16 1.99
CA SER A 604 6.94 0.00 1.00
C SER A 604 7.38 -0.64 -0.32
N SER A 605 8.68 -0.89 -0.50
CA SER A 605 9.29 -1.20 -1.81
C SER A 605 8.63 -2.35 -2.56
N ALA A 606 8.19 -3.38 -1.83
CA ALA A 606 7.59 -4.58 -2.40
C ALA A 606 6.34 -4.29 -3.25
N GLY A 607 5.53 -3.29 -2.86
CA GLY A 607 4.32 -2.90 -3.59
C GLY A 607 4.54 -1.81 -4.64
N VAL A 608 5.71 -1.14 -4.61
CA VAL A 608 5.99 0.02 -5.46
C VAL A 608 6.36 -0.45 -6.87
N ASN A 609 5.44 -0.35 -7.81
CA ASN A 609 5.67 -0.71 -9.21
C ASN A 609 6.41 0.38 -9.99
N GLU A 610 6.19 1.64 -9.60
CA GLU A 610 6.76 2.79 -10.30
C GLU A 610 6.83 3.97 -9.33
N VAL A 611 7.84 4.83 -9.45
CA VAL A 611 7.92 6.13 -8.78
C VAL A 611 7.87 7.21 -9.85
N TRP A 612 6.87 8.08 -9.74
CA TRP A 612 6.75 9.23 -10.60
C TRP A 612 7.52 10.40 -10.04
N VAL A 613 8.33 11.04 -10.87
CA VAL A 613 9.13 12.20 -10.48
C VAL A 613 8.59 13.44 -11.18
N LEU A 614 8.07 14.38 -10.39
CA LEU A 614 7.64 15.71 -10.82
C LEU A 614 8.65 16.76 -10.37
N GLY A 615 9.58 17.06 -11.27
CA GLY A 615 10.56 18.13 -11.14
C GLY A 615 11.64 18.03 -12.20
N GLY A 616 12.31 19.14 -12.50
CA GLY A 616 13.44 19.17 -13.43
C GLY A 616 14.67 18.41 -12.90
N THR A 617 15.70 18.28 -13.73
CA THR A 617 16.98 17.66 -13.35
C THR A 617 17.73 18.44 -12.28
N GLU A 618 17.41 19.73 -12.08
CA GLU A 618 17.97 20.54 -11.00
C GLU A 618 17.41 20.11 -9.62
N ALA A 619 16.10 19.89 -9.52
CA ALA A 619 15.46 19.43 -8.29
C ALA A 619 15.74 17.95 -8.00
N PHE A 620 15.75 17.13 -9.05
CA PHE A 620 16.04 15.70 -8.95
C PHE A 620 17.13 15.32 -9.95
N PRO A 621 18.42 15.43 -9.61
CA PRO A 621 19.50 14.99 -10.48
C PRO A 621 19.45 13.46 -10.67
N PRO A 622 20.05 12.90 -11.74
CA PRO A 622 20.08 11.46 -11.98
C PRO A 622 20.56 10.63 -10.77
N ALA A 623 21.59 11.11 -10.05
CA ALA A 623 22.08 10.46 -8.84
C ALA A 623 21.04 10.36 -7.70
N ALA A 624 20.15 11.35 -7.59
CA ALA A 624 19.04 11.31 -6.63
C ALA A 624 18.04 10.22 -7.03
N LEU A 625 17.77 10.07 -8.33
CA LEU A 625 16.88 9.03 -8.86
C LEU A 625 17.47 7.64 -8.76
N GLU A 626 18.78 7.49 -8.94
CA GLU A 626 19.48 6.23 -8.66
C GLU A 626 19.38 5.85 -7.19
N THR A 627 19.48 6.83 -6.27
CA THR A 627 19.30 6.60 -4.84
C THR A 627 17.87 6.14 -4.53
N VAL A 628 16.86 6.83 -5.07
CA VAL A 628 15.44 6.45 -4.92
C VAL A 628 15.19 5.05 -5.49
N GLY A 629 15.70 4.80 -6.70
CA GLY A 629 15.67 3.51 -7.34
C GLY A 629 16.27 2.42 -6.44
N GLY A 630 17.48 2.62 -5.92
CA GLY A 630 18.14 1.65 -5.03
C GLY A 630 17.36 1.37 -3.73
N ARG A 631 16.48 2.28 -3.29
CA ARG A 631 15.62 2.06 -2.13
C ARG A 631 14.41 1.17 -2.43
N ILE A 632 13.86 1.25 -3.64
CA ILE A 632 12.68 0.49 -4.07
C ILE A 632 13.03 -0.79 -4.82
N SER A 633 14.23 -0.86 -5.38
CA SER A 633 14.64 -2.00 -6.17
C SER A 633 15.02 -3.18 -5.32
N GLY A 634 14.62 -4.34 -5.80
CA GLY A 634 15.19 -5.58 -5.35
C GLY A 634 16.64 -5.76 -5.80
N PRO A 635 17.21 -6.91 -5.44
CA PRO A 635 18.54 -7.36 -5.83
C PRO A 635 18.82 -7.37 -7.32
N GLN A 636 17.85 -7.09 -8.19
CA GLN A 636 18.01 -7.04 -9.66
C GLN A 636 18.31 -5.62 -10.18
N GLY A 637 18.28 -4.60 -9.32
CA GLY A 637 18.61 -3.22 -9.68
C GLY A 637 17.41 -2.43 -10.23
N VAL A 638 17.70 -1.26 -10.80
CA VAL A 638 16.74 -0.26 -11.34
C VAL A 638 17.18 0.07 -12.76
N ALA A 639 16.27 0.17 -13.73
CA ALA A 639 16.49 1.07 -14.87
C ALA A 639 15.79 2.41 -14.63
N THR A 640 16.52 3.51 -14.85
CA THR A 640 15.99 4.87 -14.86
C THR A 640 15.69 5.26 -16.31
N SER A 641 14.46 5.72 -16.58
CA SER A 641 14.03 6.18 -17.92
C SER A 641 13.53 7.61 -17.91
#